data_AF-A0A0E3QP17-F1
#
_entry.id   AF-A0A0E3QP17-F1
#
_cell.length_a   1.000
_cell.length_b   1.000
_cell.length_c   1.000
_cell.angle_alpha   90.00
_cell.angle_beta   90.00
_cell.angle_gamma   90.00
#
_symmetry.space_group_name_H-M   'P 1'
#
loop_
_entity.id
_entity.type
_entity.pdbx_description
1 polymer ?
#
loop_
_entity_poly.entity_id
_entity_poly.type
_entity_poly.pdbx_seq_one_letter_code
_entity_poly.pdbx_strand_id
1 'polypeptide(L)'
;MDDENWKRSLEIFEIAYLEYAPGARRNVIQLFPHVPDKQKAWEELVALTAKMLIKEDYRVTSCMPLIFSLAFPLVPDKEKAWLDITKLVDFKESKADETVKNSMISIFSNSPDKEKAWEDLLRFTRTTNKNSLRTAAKILCLNIVSREDKHKAWEDLIRLIKYEKIEVKTSFASSINSIFPNVCDKHKAWEDLFELIHDKNIQVKKDALNTVVSNYTLAPEKQKVWESLVKFSFDKDSQVKTIAANGLVTNFLYVPDKHKAWNDLIKVTSGDYQVRRVVANVLKSAILMVDNKEAAWEDLLTLSAHKDIDVRNQVAYALVSAFHLIPDKQRLSQDLLNCMRNKDRNVRATVASILSSVYSQLPDQLQFWEELIELTSDEDIGVRRNAYYCLGKISIFKASQAENEIDYRREFEQAIKFFEKTSQESTLFNPSQFCLPFYRSLYTIISDENQQAKDEVAKYLTEARSAVKKSKNKELLFEAVDNLAKALEEVQNLENRSLEDNKEELSHYMEYCERAADLMSETEQISPYATEVLRRGLPILNRKLNSLLEEIREKAKTACQVSQGTPTQEIACAVSREVQNWKIGSQEEMTLCVENLTFTLESKIPKLTENEHIFEMINESKDQKDLVTLLEKASELIDIIPEIIIDPERMKPTIGIITALPKEYAAVSVLLVNKNEKYKIPGSGAGRRYCLGEIPTEKGNKHNLVLTNAGMGNNLAATKASLLMEHFPNVKSIIMVGISGGVPNPDKVNDHVRLGDVVVSNEYGVIQYDNIKKESQKIIFRNPPRPPSASLLEEVKYLEAGEILGNRPWEKYIDQSLSIIKTIRPSEDKDILYCSDIQEEIINHPKDPKRIKGQLRVFIGPIASANILQKDPKARDKLRDKFGVKAIEMEASGIADATWNHEVGYLVVRGICDYCDSHKNDEWQQYAAVVAAAYTRALIESMP
;
A
#
# COMPACT_ATOMS: atom_id res chain seq x y z
N MET A 1 13.68 -8.08 -40.52
CA MET A 1 14.94 -8.85 -40.64
C MET A 1 14.88 -9.95 -39.59
N ASP A 2 13.89 -10.86 -39.65
CA ASP A 2 13.45 -11.55 -38.43
C ASP A 2 13.18 -13.06 -38.59
N ASP A 3 12.67 -13.55 -39.73
CA ASP A 3 12.37 -14.99 -39.91
C ASP A 3 13.64 -15.87 -39.95
N GLU A 4 14.71 -15.38 -40.56
CA GLU A 4 15.98 -16.12 -40.70
C GLU A 4 16.74 -16.17 -39.35
N ASN A 5 16.67 -15.08 -38.58
CA ASN A 5 17.23 -15.01 -37.23
C ASN A 5 16.43 -15.85 -36.22
N TRP A 6 15.10 -15.92 -36.39
CA TRP A 6 14.22 -16.77 -35.61
C TRP A 6 14.51 -18.26 -35.82
N LYS A 7 14.55 -18.71 -37.09
CA LYS A 7 14.90 -20.10 -37.42
C LYS A 7 16.27 -20.50 -36.92
N ARG A 8 17.27 -19.65 -37.13
CA ARG A 8 18.64 -19.87 -36.63
C ARG A 8 18.68 -19.96 -35.10
N SER A 9 17.84 -19.19 -34.41
CA SER A 9 17.75 -19.24 -32.94
C SER A 9 17.07 -20.51 -32.44
N LEU A 10 16.05 -21.02 -33.14
CA LEU A 10 15.45 -22.32 -32.83
C LEU A 10 16.42 -23.49 -33.10
N GLU A 11 17.21 -23.43 -34.16
CA GLU A 11 18.26 -24.42 -34.46
C GLU A 11 19.35 -24.41 -33.38
N ILE A 12 19.83 -23.22 -32.98
CA ILE A 12 20.79 -23.09 -31.88
C ILE A 12 20.19 -23.63 -30.57
N PHE A 13 18.91 -23.35 -30.31
CA PHE A 13 18.22 -23.83 -29.12
C PHE A 13 18.01 -25.35 -29.14
N GLU A 14 17.79 -25.97 -30.30
CA GLU A 14 17.70 -27.43 -30.47
C GLU A 14 19.04 -28.13 -30.15
N ILE A 15 20.19 -27.47 -30.42
CA ILE A 15 21.53 -28.08 -30.34
C ILE A 15 22.29 -27.64 -29.06
N ALA A 16 21.76 -26.67 -28.29
CA ALA A 16 22.45 -26.10 -27.13
C ALA A 16 22.70 -27.12 -26.00
N TYR A 17 23.96 -27.21 -25.56
CA TYR A 17 24.37 -27.95 -24.36
C TYR A 17 24.06 -27.18 -23.06
N LEU A 18 24.07 -27.86 -21.90
CA LEU A 18 23.66 -27.34 -20.58
C LEU A 18 24.24 -25.95 -20.22
N GLU A 19 25.49 -25.66 -20.59
CA GLU A 19 26.15 -24.37 -20.31
C GLU A 19 25.68 -23.21 -21.21
N TYR A 20 25.13 -23.50 -22.39
CA TYR A 20 24.70 -22.51 -23.38
C TYR A 20 23.16 -22.34 -23.47
N ALA A 21 22.40 -23.24 -22.84
CA ALA A 21 20.94 -23.21 -22.80
C ALA A 21 20.33 -21.90 -22.26
N PRO A 22 20.89 -21.22 -21.23
CA PRO A 22 20.38 -19.92 -20.79
C PRO A 22 20.50 -18.81 -21.83
N GLY A 23 21.59 -18.80 -22.61
CA GLY A 23 21.83 -17.84 -23.68
C GLY A 23 20.90 -18.08 -24.88
N ALA A 24 20.74 -19.34 -25.28
CA ALA A 24 19.81 -19.72 -26.34
C ALA A 24 18.35 -19.45 -25.95
N ARG A 25 17.97 -19.71 -24.69
CA ARG A 25 16.66 -19.32 -24.12
C ARG A 25 16.42 -17.81 -24.21
N ARG A 26 17.41 -17.00 -23.84
CA ARG A 26 17.30 -15.53 -23.85
C ARG A 26 17.07 -15.01 -25.27
N ASN A 27 17.76 -15.58 -26.26
CA ASN A 27 17.59 -15.21 -27.66
C ASN A 27 16.18 -15.53 -28.17
N VAL A 28 15.65 -16.72 -27.89
CA VAL A 28 14.27 -17.08 -28.27
C VAL A 28 13.25 -16.13 -27.65
N ILE A 29 13.40 -15.78 -26.37
CA ILE A 29 12.51 -14.83 -25.68
C ILE A 29 12.61 -13.42 -26.28
N GLN A 30 13.82 -12.94 -26.58
CA GLN A 30 14.03 -11.60 -27.13
C GLN A 30 13.53 -11.47 -28.57
N LEU A 31 13.64 -12.53 -29.37
CA LEU A 31 13.26 -12.49 -30.78
C LEU A 31 11.76 -12.70 -31.02
N PHE A 32 11.09 -13.50 -30.18
CA PHE A 32 9.66 -13.83 -30.37
C PHE A 32 8.75 -12.59 -30.58
N PRO A 33 8.86 -11.50 -29.80
CA PRO A 33 8.04 -10.29 -30.01
C PRO A 33 8.26 -9.63 -31.39
N HIS A 34 9.44 -9.80 -31.98
CA HIS A 34 9.84 -9.19 -33.24
C HIS A 34 9.54 -10.08 -34.46
N VAL A 35 9.10 -11.32 -34.26
CA VAL A 35 8.71 -12.18 -35.39
C VAL A 35 7.43 -11.63 -36.05
N PRO A 36 7.40 -11.47 -37.39
CA PRO A 36 6.24 -10.97 -38.12
C PRO A 36 5.02 -11.89 -37.96
N ASP A 37 5.21 -13.20 -38.12
CA ASP A 37 4.18 -14.22 -37.94
C ASP A 37 4.34 -14.95 -36.60
N LYS A 38 3.79 -14.34 -35.55
CA LYS A 38 3.84 -14.87 -34.17
C LYS A 38 3.06 -16.17 -34.00
N GLN A 39 2.04 -16.40 -34.83
CA GLN A 39 1.27 -17.64 -34.79
C GLN A 39 2.10 -18.80 -35.32
N LYS A 40 2.77 -18.60 -36.45
CA LYS A 40 3.69 -19.59 -37.01
C LYS A 40 4.91 -19.81 -36.10
N ALA A 41 5.47 -18.75 -35.53
CA ALA A 41 6.56 -18.87 -34.54
C ALA A 41 6.16 -19.69 -33.31
N TRP A 42 4.92 -19.52 -32.84
CA TRP A 42 4.35 -20.33 -31.77
C TRP A 42 4.24 -21.81 -32.17
N GLU A 43 3.71 -22.11 -33.35
CA GLU A 43 3.60 -23.48 -33.86
C GLU A 43 4.98 -24.15 -34.00
N GLU A 44 6.00 -23.40 -34.41
CA GLU A 44 7.39 -23.88 -34.48
C GLU A 44 7.97 -24.17 -33.09
N LEU A 45 7.67 -23.35 -32.07
CA LEU A 45 8.04 -23.62 -30.67
C LEU A 45 7.35 -24.88 -30.13
N VAL A 46 6.05 -25.05 -30.42
CA VAL A 46 5.28 -26.23 -30.02
C VAL A 46 5.84 -27.47 -30.69
N ALA A 47 6.14 -27.42 -31.99
CA ALA A 47 6.71 -28.53 -32.74
C ALA A 47 8.13 -28.91 -32.24
N LEU A 48 8.96 -27.91 -31.94
CA LEU A 48 10.27 -28.14 -31.33
C LEU A 48 10.13 -28.81 -29.96
N THR A 49 9.19 -28.33 -29.14
CA THR A 49 8.89 -28.91 -27.82
C THR A 49 8.46 -30.37 -27.96
N ALA A 50 7.53 -30.69 -28.87
CA ALA A 50 7.11 -32.05 -29.16
C ALA A 50 8.31 -32.95 -29.56
N LYS A 51 9.18 -32.44 -30.45
CA LYS A 51 10.38 -33.14 -30.90
C LYS A 51 11.34 -33.44 -29.74
N MET A 52 11.53 -32.48 -28.83
CA MET A 52 12.41 -32.66 -27.66
C MET A 52 11.80 -33.61 -26.62
N LEU A 53 10.48 -33.63 -26.47
CA LEU A 53 9.77 -34.60 -25.62
C LEU A 53 9.93 -36.03 -26.14
N ILE A 54 9.89 -36.23 -27.47
CA ILE A 54 10.13 -37.54 -28.10
C ILE A 54 11.55 -38.03 -27.83
N LYS A 55 12.54 -37.13 -27.90
CA LYS A 55 13.96 -37.42 -27.63
C LYS A 55 14.29 -37.54 -26.13
N GLU A 56 13.31 -37.31 -25.25
CA GLU A 56 13.48 -37.31 -23.79
C GLU A 56 14.55 -36.33 -23.29
N ASP A 57 14.74 -35.22 -24.01
CA ASP A 57 15.72 -34.20 -23.66
C ASP A 57 15.16 -33.22 -22.61
N TYR A 58 15.44 -33.54 -21.34
CA TYR A 58 15.00 -32.74 -20.20
C TYR A 58 15.63 -31.34 -20.16
N ARG A 59 16.77 -31.12 -20.83
CA ARG A 59 17.54 -29.87 -20.77
C ARG A 59 16.78 -28.74 -21.44
N VAL A 60 16.29 -28.99 -22.66
CA VAL A 60 15.56 -28.01 -23.47
C VAL A 60 14.13 -27.82 -22.96
N THR A 61 13.47 -28.92 -22.56
CA THR A 61 12.11 -28.87 -22.04
C THR A 61 12.02 -28.07 -20.73
N SER A 62 13.00 -28.15 -19.83
CA SER A 62 13.10 -27.37 -18.56
C SER A 62 12.93 -25.85 -18.71
N CYS A 63 13.25 -25.29 -19.89
CA CYS A 63 13.21 -23.86 -20.17
C CYS A 63 11.87 -23.38 -20.75
N MET A 64 11.01 -24.30 -21.21
CA MET A 64 9.77 -23.98 -21.91
C MET A 64 8.73 -23.21 -21.10
N PRO A 65 8.56 -23.41 -19.76
CA PRO A 65 7.54 -22.68 -19.01
C PRO A 65 7.69 -21.16 -19.07
N LEU A 66 8.94 -20.67 -19.09
CA LEU A 66 9.23 -19.26 -19.19
C LEU A 66 9.10 -18.74 -20.63
N ILE A 67 9.53 -19.55 -21.61
CA ILE A 67 9.39 -19.19 -23.03
C ILE A 67 7.90 -19.08 -23.37
N PHE A 68 7.10 -20.10 -23.03
CA PHE A 68 5.66 -20.08 -23.24
C PHE A 68 4.97 -18.97 -22.46
N SER A 69 5.36 -18.68 -21.20
CA SER A 69 4.75 -17.58 -20.44
C SER A 69 4.90 -16.21 -21.08
N LEU A 70 6.02 -15.98 -21.78
CA LEU A 70 6.33 -14.71 -22.43
C LEU A 70 5.84 -14.65 -23.88
N ALA A 71 5.81 -15.80 -24.57
CA ALA A 71 5.33 -15.91 -25.94
C ALA A 71 3.80 -15.93 -26.02
N PHE A 72 3.13 -16.71 -25.17
CA PHE A 72 1.68 -16.95 -25.22
C PHE A 72 0.84 -15.65 -25.22
N PRO A 73 1.13 -14.62 -24.40
CA PRO A 73 0.34 -13.37 -24.41
C PRO A 73 0.40 -12.63 -25.75
N LEU A 74 1.46 -12.85 -26.54
CA LEU A 74 1.73 -12.21 -27.82
C LEU A 74 1.16 -12.99 -29.02
N VAL A 75 0.63 -14.21 -28.78
CA VAL A 75 0.04 -15.04 -29.83
C VAL A 75 -1.35 -14.50 -30.20
N PRO A 76 -1.65 -14.32 -31.51
CA PRO A 76 -2.96 -13.84 -31.95
C PRO A 76 -4.12 -14.80 -31.60
N ASP A 77 -3.97 -16.10 -31.88
CA ASP A 77 -4.99 -17.12 -31.59
C ASP A 77 -4.65 -17.87 -30.30
N LYS A 78 -5.10 -17.30 -29.18
CA LYS A 78 -4.84 -17.85 -27.84
C LYS A 78 -5.62 -19.13 -27.56
N GLU A 79 -6.76 -19.35 -28.21
CA GLU A 79 -7.55 -20.58 -28.04
C GLU A 79 -6.83 -21.76 -28.67
N LYS A 80 -6.33 -21.57 -29.90
CA LYS A 80 -5.48 -22.56 -30.57
C LYS A 80 -4.17 -22.77 -29.81
N ALA A 81 -3.53 -21.70 -29.35
CA ALA A 81 -2.30 -21.80 -28.57
C ALA A 81 -2.50 -22.62 -27.27
N TRP A 82 -3.62 -22.43 -26.57
CA TRP A 82 -3.98 -23.22 -25.38
C TRP A 82 -4.19 -24.70 -25.74
N LEU A 83 -4.90 -24.96 -26.84
CA LEU A 83 -5.13 -26.32 -27.35
C LEU A 83 -3.81 -27.02 -27.73
N ASP A 84 -2.86 -26.30 -28.31
CA ASP A 84 -1.56 -26.82 -28.70
C ASP A 84 -0.74 -27.28 -27.48
N ILE A 85 -0.72 -26.49 -26.40
CA ILE A 85 -0.08 -26.89 -25.13
C ILE A 85 -0.81 -28.08 -24.50
N THR A 86 -2.15 -28.09 -24.53
CA THR A 86 -2.95 -29.20 -23.99
C THR A 86 -2.64 -30.51 -24.73
N LYS A 87 -2.47 -30.46 -26.06
CA LYS A 87 -2.03 -31.61 -26.87
C LYS A 87 -0.62 -32.07 -26.54
N LEU A 88 0.32 -31.14 -26.25
CA LEU A 88 1.67 -31.50 -25.82
C LEU A 88 1.66 -32.23 -24.48
N VAL A 89 0.78 -31.82 -23.56
CA VAL A 89 0.60 -32.50 -22.27
C VAL A 89 0.01 -33.90 -22.44
N ASP A 90 -0.94 -34.09 -23.37
CA ASP A 90 -1.54 -35.40 -23.67
C ASP A 90 -0.59 -36.35 -24.43
N PHE A 91 0.60 -35.90 -24.85
CA PHE A 91 1.46 -36.61 -25.82
C PHE A 91 2.39 -37.71 -25.24
N LYS A 92 2.72 -37.73 -23.93
CA LYS A 92 3.52 -38.83 -23.31
C LYS A 92 3.57 -38.78 -21.76
N GLU A 93 3.45 -39.92 -21.08
CA GLU A 93 3.55 -40.07 -19.61
C GLU A 93 5.02 -40.19 -19.08
N SER A 94 5.95 -39.32 -19.48
CA SER A 94 7.36 -39.37 -19.03
C SER A 94 7.72 -38.26 -18.01
N LYS A 95 8.93 -38.26 -17.42
CA LYS A 95 9.38 -37.15 -16.52
C LYS A 95 9.42 -35.77 -17.20
N ALA A 96 9.50 -35.72 -18.53
CA ALA A 96 9.49 -34.47 -19.29
C ALA A 96 8.09 -33.81 -19.34
N ASP A 97 7.05 -34.54 -18.95
CA ASP A 97 5.64 -34.13 -18.83
C ASP A 97 5.44 -33.04 -17.75
N GLU A 98 6.17 -33.11 -16.63
CA GLU A 98 6.03 -32.16 -15.51
C GLU A 98 6.34 -30.71 -15.94
N THR A 99 7.31 -30.54 -16.83
CA THR A 99 7.69 -29.21 -17.30
C THR A 99 6.66 -28.61 -18.26
N VAL A 100 6.08 -29.41 -19.14
CA VAL A 100 5.02 -28.95 -20.04
C VAL A 100 3.77 -28.60 -19.23
N LYS A 101 3.43 -29.42 -18.22
CA LYS A 101 2.38 -29.12 -17.24
C LYS A 101 2.63 -27.82 -16.47
N ASN A 102 3.88 -27.54 -16.08
CA ASN A 102 4.26 -26.27 -15.45
C ASN A 102 4.09 -25.07 -16.39
N SER A 103 4.16 -25.28 -17.70
CA SER A 103 3.91 -24.22 -18.69
C SER A 103 2.44 -23.81 -18.73
N MET A 104 1.51 -24.74 -18.48
CA MET A 104 0.09 -24.39 -18.35
C MET A 104 -0.15 -23.45 -17.16
N ILE A 105 0.61 -23.56 -16.06
CA ILE A 105 0.53 -22.65 -14.90
C ILE A 105 0.84 -21.22 -15.34
N SER A 106 1.96 -21.05 -16.05
CA SER A 106 2.51 -19.73 -16.34
C SER A 106 1.69 -18.97 -17.40
N ILE A 107 0.90 -19.69 -18.20
CA ILE A 107 0.00 -19.11 -19.21
C ILE A 107 -1.47 -19.10 -18.79
N PHE A 108 -1.87 -19.79 -17.71
CA PHE A 108 -3.27 -19.90 -17.25
C PHE A 108 -3.98 -18.55 -17.14
N SER A 109 -3.31 -17.56 -16.54
CA SER A 109 -3.84 -16.21 -16.37
C SER A 109 -4.17 -15.49 -17.68
N ASN A 110 -3.53 -15.91 -18.78
CA ASN A 110 -3.70 -15.37 -20.12
C ASN A 110 -4.63 -16.21 -21.01
N SER A 111 -5.19 -17.32 -20.49
CA SER A 111 -6.13 -18.16 -21.23
C SER A 111 -7.37 -17.34 -21.64
N PRO A 112 -7.85 -17.46 -22.90
CA PRO A 112 -9.06 -16.79 -23.35
C PRO A 112 -10.33 -17.35 -22.69
N ASP A 113 -10.31 -18.62 -22.29
CA ASP A 113 -11.38 -19.28 -21.55
C ASP A 113 -10.77 -19.93 -20.28
N LYS A 114 -10.97 -19.25 -19.15
CA LYS A 114 -10.45 -19.69 -17.85
C LYS A 114 -11.22 -20.87 -17.27
N GLU A 115 -12.50 -21.03 -17.63
CA GLU A 115 -13.31 -22.16 -17.16
C GLU A 115 -12.87 -23.44 -17.87
N LYS A 116 -12.73 -23.40 -19.19
CA LYS A 116 -12.20 -24.53 -19.96
C LYS A 116 -10.77 -24.87 -19.55
N ALA A 117 -9.91 -23.86 -19.37
CA ALA A 117 -8.55 -24.06 -18.87
C ALA A 117 -8.53 -24.73 -17.48
N TRP A 118 -9.47 -24.38 -16.61
CA TRP A 118 -9.61 -25.01 -15.30
C TRP A 118 -10.11 -26.45 -15.39
N GLU A 119 -11.07 -26.74 -16.27
CA GLU A 119 -11.55 -28.09 -16.53
C GLU A 119 -10.45 -29.00 -17.12
N ASP A 120 -9.64 -28.47 -18.03
CA ASP A 120 -8.46 -29.16 -18.56
C ASP A 120 -7.46 -29.50 -17.42
N LEU A 121 -7.21 -28.56 -16.50
CA LEU A 121 -6.38 -28.80 -15.32
C LEU A 121 -6.96 -29.84 -14.35
N LEU A 122 -8.29 -29.81 -14.12
CA LEU A 122 -8.99 -30.80 -13.31
C LEU A 122 -8.95 -32.20 -13.94
N ARG A 123 -8.98 -32.31 -15.27
CA ARG A 123 -8.83 -33.60 -15.97
C ARG A 123 -7.49 -34.26 -15.59
N PHE A 124 -6.42 -33.48 -15.41
CA PHE A 124 -5.10 -34.00 -15.05
C PHE A 124 -5.00 -34.51 -13.60
N THR A 125 -5.90 -34.09 -12.70
CA THR A 125 -5.97 -34.69 -11.34
C THR A 125 -6.59 -36.08 -11.35
N ARG A 126 -7.21 -36.52 -12.46
CA ARG A 126 -7.74 -37.88 -12.59
C ARG A 126 -6.71 -38.89 -13.07
N THR A 127 -5.46 -38.47 -13.29
CA THR A 127 -4.38 -39.33 -13.77
C THR A 127 -3.87 -40.28 -12.68
N THR A 128 -3.28 -41.41 -13.06
CA THR A 128 -2.76 -42.39 -12.08
C THR A 128 -1.36 -42.03 -11.58
N ASN A 129 -0.65 -41.12 -12.26
CA ASN A 129 0.74 -40.72 -11.98
C ASN A 129 0.84 -39.76 -10.78
N LYS A 130 1.52 -40.21 -9.72
CA LYS A 130 1.71 -39.49 -8.45
C LYS A 130 2.33 -38.09 -8.58
N ASN A 131 3.29 -37.88 -9.49
CA ASN A 131 3.92 -36.58 -9.67
C ASN A 131 3.01 -35.62 -10.43
N SER A 132 2.32 -36.12 -11.46
CA SER A 132 1.33 -35.35 -12.22
C SER A 132 0.20 -34.84 -11.33
N LEU A 133 -0.30 -35.71 -10.45
CA LEU A 133 -1.30 -35.40 -9.44
C LEU A 133 -0.86 -34.25 -8.51
N ARG A 134 0.36 -34.33 -7.99
CA ARG A 134 0.91 -33.32 -7.08
C ARG A 134 1.11 -31.97 -7.79
N THR A 135 1.59 -32.00 -9.03
CA THR A 135 1.79 -30.79 -9.82
C THR A 135 0.46 -30.15 -10.14
N ALA A 136 -0.50 -30.89 -10.72
CA ALA A 136 -1.85 -30.41 -11.00
C ALA A 136 -2.52 -29.79 -9.76
N ALA A 137 -2.35 -30.41 -8.59
CA ALA A 137 -2.86 -29.86 -7.34
C ALA A 137 -2.26 -28.48 -6.98
N LYS A 138 -0.95 -28.33 -7.12
CA LYS A 138 -0.29 -27.02 -6.93
C LYS A 138 -0.77 -25.98 -7.95
N ILE A 139 -0.99 -26.37 -9.21
CA ILE A 139 -1.50 -25.47 -10.26
C ILE A 139 -2.84 -24.88 -9.85
N LEU A 140 -3.76 -25.76 -9.42
CA LEU A 140 -5.11 -25.38 -9.01
C LEU A 140 -5.05 -24.46 -7.79
N CYS A 141 -4.23 -24.76 -6.78
CA CYS A 141 -4.07 -23.88 -5.61
C CYS A 141 -3.60 -22.46 -5.96
N LEU A 142 -2.57 -22.33 -6.79
CA LEU A 142 -1.97 -21.02 -7.12
C LEU A 142 -2.90 -20.12 -7.94
N ASN A 143 -3.83 -20.71 -8.69
CA ASN A 143 -4.69 -19.99 -9.64
C ASN A 143 -6.14 -19.83 -9.17
N ILE A 144 -6.48 -20.24 -7.94
CA ILE A 144 -7.84 -20.04 -7.42
C ILE A 144 -8.20 -18.57 -7.26
N VAL A 145 -7.23 -17.74 -6.85
CA VAL A 145 -7.46 -16.30 -6.66
C VAL A 145 -7.79 -15.62 -7.99
N SER A 146 -7.34 -16.16 -9.13
CA SER A 146 -7.55 -15.59 -10.46
C SER A 146 -8.83 -16.07 -11.15
N ARG A 147 -9.62 -16.95 -10.52
CA ARG A 147 -10.94 -17.37 -11.00
C ARG A 147 -12.04 -16.37 -10.68
N GLU A 148 -12.98 -16.27 -11.61
CA GLU A 148 -14.19 -15.47 -11.47
C GLU A 148 -15.19 -16.17 -10.53
N ASP A 149 -15.38 -17.49 -10.68
CA ASP A 149 -16.21 -18.30 -9.78
C ASP A 149 -15.40 -19.00 -8.68
N LYS A 150 -15.15 -18.25 -7.60
CA LYS A 150 -14.40 -18.74 -6.43
C LYS A 150 -15.17 -19.81 -5.62
N HIS A 151 -16.50 -19.87 -5.74
CA HIS A 151 -17.31 -20.84 -5.02
C HIS A 151 -17.14 -22.23 -5.63
N LYS A 152 -17.31 -22.35 -6.94
CA LYS A 152 -17.07 -23.59 -7.69
C LYS A 152 -15.63 -24.09 -7.51
N ALA A 153 -14.66 -23.18 -7.46
CA ALA A 153 -13.26 -23.51 -7.23
C ALA A 153 -13.01 -24.14 -5.84
N TRP A 154 -13.67 -23.63 -4.79
CA TRP A 154 -13.62 -24.22 -3.45
C TRP A 154 -14.26 -25.61 -3.41
N GLU A 155 -15.45 -25.77 -4.03
CA GLU A 155 -16.12 -27.07 -4.10
C GLU A 155 -15.28 -28.12 -4.84
N ASP A 156 -14.67 -27.74 -5.97
CA ASP A 156 -13.76 -28.61 -6.72
C ASP A 156 -12.58 -29.05 -5.85
N LEU A 157 -11.99 -28.15 -5.05
CA LEU A 157 -10.89 -28.48 -4.15
C LEU A 157 -11.29 -29.44 -3.03
N ILE A 158 -12.40 -29.15 -2.35
CA ILE A 158 -12.90 -29.99 -1.28
C ILE A 158 -13.21 -31.39 -1.81
N ARG A 159 -13.79 -31.49 -3.02
CA ARG A 159 -13.99 -32.77 -3.69
C ARG A 159 -12.66 -33.52 -3.88
N LEU A 160 -11.60 -32.85 -4.33
CA LEU A 160 -10.29 -33.47 -4.52
C LEU A 160 -9.68 -33.98 -3.19
N ILE A 161 -9.85 -33.22 -2.10
CA ILE A 161 -9.37 -33.62 -0.77
C ILE A 161 -10.17 -34.82 -0.23
N LYS A 162 -11.49 -34.88 -0.46
CA LYS A 162 -12.37 -35.95 0.05
C LYS A 162 -12.26 -37.26 -0.74
N TYR A 163 -12.04 -37.20 -2.07
CA TYR A 163 -12.13 -38.38 -2.95
C TYR A 163 -10.79 -38.96 -3.45
N GLU A 164 -9.68 -38.22 -3.47
CA GLU A 164 -8.45 -38.66 -4.17
C GLU A 164 -7.34 -39.26 -3.28
N LYS A 165 -6.29 -39.76 -3.96
CA LYS A 165 -5.09 -40.38 -3.38
C LYS A 165 -4.42 -39.46 -2.34
N ILE A 166 -3.74 -40.07 -1.37
CA ILE A 166 -3.17 -39.39 -0.19
C ILE A 166 -2.21 -38.24 -0.52
N GLU A 167 -1.51 -38.33 -1.66
CA GLU A 167 -0.59 -37.30 -2.13
C GLU A 167 -1.28 -36.02 -2.59
N VAL A 168 -2.44 -36.16 -3.23
CA VAL A 168 -3.28 -35.04 -3.65
C VAL A 168 -3.85 -34.37 -2.41
N LYS A 169 -4.38 -35.18 -1.51
CA LYS A 169 -4.99 -34.75 -0.25
C LYS A 169 -4.06 -33.88 0.60
N THR A 170 -2.82 -34.30 0.77
CA THR A 170 -1.81 -33.58 1.57
C THR A 170 -1.30 -32.32 0.88
N SER A 171 -1.13 -32.35 -0.46
CA SER A 171 -0.69 -31.16 -1.20
C SER A 171 -1.73 -30.04 -1.14
N PHE A 172 -3.02 -30.39 -1.26
CA PHE A 172 -4.11 -29.42 -1.14
C PHE A 172 -4.31 -28.91 0.28
N ALA A 173 -4.30 -29.80 1.28
CA ALA A 173 -4.46 -29.42 2.69
C ALA A 173 -3.48 -28.31 3.12
N SER A 174 -2.21 -28.43 2.70
CA SER A 174 -1.18 -27.43 2.99
C SER A 174 -1.45 -26.03 2.42
N SER A 175 -2.30 -25.93 1.38
CA SER A 175 -2.64 -24.68 0.71
C SER A 175 -3.93 -24.05 1.22
N ILE A 176 -4.76 -24.78 1.97
CA ILE A 176 -6.09 -24.31 2.40
C ILE A 176 -5.99 -23.00 3.18
N ASN A 177 -4.99 -22.85 4.04
CA ASN A 177 -4.82 -21.63 4.85
C ASN A 177 -4.67 -20.36 4.00
N SER A 178 -4.00 -20.46 2.84
CA SER A 178 -3.82 -19.32 1.91
C SER A 178 -5.08 -19.00 1.10
N ILE A 179 -5.95 -20.00 0.91
CA ILE A 179 -7.14 -19.90 0.07
C ILE A 179 -8.34 -19.43 0.89
N PHE A 180 -8.46 -19.92 2.13
CA PHE A 180 -9.60 -19.70 3.01
C PHE A 180 -10.05 -18.23 3.15
N PRO A 181 -9.15 -17.23 3.30
CA PRO A 181 -9.55 -15.82 3.40
C PRO A 181 -10.29 -15.30 2.16
N ASN A 182 -10.10 -15.93 1.01
CA ASN A 182 -10.61 -15.48 -0.29
C ASN A 182 -11.90 -16.21 -0.73
N VAL A 183 -12.46 -17.09 0.11
CA VAL A 183 -13.65 -17.89 -0.22
C VAL A 183 -14.94 -17.06 -0.07
N CYS A 184 -15.85 -17.18 -1.04
CA CYS A 184 -17.11 -16.44 -1.06
C CYS A 184 -18.14 -16.95 -0.04
N ASP A 185 -18.26 -18.28 0.13
CA ASP A 185 -19.14 -18.91 1.12
C ASP A 185 -18.35 -19.41 2.32
N LYS A 186 -18.21 -18.54 3.32
CA LYS A 186 -17.47 -18.86 4.55
C LYS A 186 -18.16 -19.94 5.36
N HIS A 187 -19.49 -20.05 5.32
CA HIS A 187 -20.23 -21.01 6.14
C HIS A 187 -19.92 -22.44 5.70
N LYS A 188 -20.09 -22.72 4.40
CA LYS A 188 -19.77 -24.04 3.83
C LYS A 188 -18.28 -24.37 3.96
N ALA A 189 -17.41 -23.38 3.73
CA ALA A 189 -15.97 -23.57 3.89
C ALA A 189 -15.58 -23.96 5.33
N TRP A 190 -16.27 -23.42 6.34
CA TRP A 190 -16.08 -23.80 7.73
C TRP A 190 -16.55 -25.22 8.03
N GLU A 191 -17.71 -25.64 7.50
CA GLU A 191 -18.18 -27.03 7.65
C GLU A 191 -17.19 -28.02 7.06
N ASP A 192 -16.68 -27.74 5.86
CA ASP A 192 -15.67 -28.57 5.20
C ASP A 192 -14.36 -28.64 5.99
N LEU A 193 -13.87 -27.51 6.51
CA LEU A 193 -12.69 -27.48 7.40
C LEU A 193 -12.90 -28.30 8.66
N PHE A 194 -14.09 -28.22 9.26
CA PHE A 194 -14.42 -28.93 10.48
C PHE A 194 -14.54 -30.45 10.29
N GLU A 195 -14.87 -30.88 9.09
CA GLU A 195 -14.76 -32.29 8.70
C GLU A 195 -13.28 -32.71 8.59
N LEU A 196 -12.42 -31.87 7.99
CA LEU A 196 -11.01 -32.18 7.74
C LEU A 196 -10.14 -32.23 9.01
N ILE A 197 -10.47 -31.51 10.07
CA ILE A 197 -9.77 -31.66 11.37
C ILE A 197 -10.00 -33.05 12.00
N HIS A 198 -11.02 -33.78 11.55
CA HIS A 198 -11.30 -35.16 11.98
C HIS A 198 -10.74 -36.20 11.01
N ASP A 199 -9.94 -35.79 10.03
CA ASP A 199 -9.41 -36.70 9.02
C ASP A 199 -8.49 -37.78 9.61
N LYS A 200 -8.52 -38.97 9.01
CA LYS A 200 -7.64 -40.10 9.37
C LYS A 200 -6.17 -39.80 9.06
N ASN A 201 -5.89 -38.97 8.05
CA ASN A 201 -4.53 -38.57 7.73
C ASN A 201 -4.06 -37.44 8.65
N ILE A 202 -2.93 -37.69 9.33
CA ILE A 202 -2.39 -36.79 10.34
C ILE A 202 -1.94 -35.43 9.78
N GLN A 203 -1.42 -35.39 8.54
CA GLN A 203 -0.97 -34.16 7.92
C GLN A 203 -2.15 -33.28 7.53
N VAL A 204 -3.20 -33.88 6.94
CA VAL A 204 -4.45 -33.17 6.60
C VAL A 204 -5.09 -32.58 7.85
N LYS A 205 -5.16 -33.37 8.92
CA LYS A 205 -5.63 -32.91 10.24
C LYS A 205 -4.85 -31.70 10.72
N LYS A 206 -3.51 -31.74 10.67
CA LYS A 206 -2.65 -30.63 11.12
C LYS A 206 -2.86 -29.35 10.32
N ASP A 207 -2.90 -29.46 9.00
CA ASP A 207 -3.05 -28.31 8.11
C ASP A 207 -4.45 -27.67 8.23
N ALA A 208 -5.49 -28.51 8.36
CA ALA A 208 -6.85 -28.03 8.65
C ALA A 208 -6.91 -27.34 10.02
N LEU A 209 -6.30 -27.94 11.05
CA LEU A 209 -6.29 -27.38 12.41
C LEU A 209 -5.57 -26.04 12.48
N ASN A 210 -4.42 -25.90 11.81
CA ASN A 210 -3.70 -24.62 11.69
C ASN A 210 -4.57 -23.54 11.02
N THR A 211 -5.31 -23.91 9.97
CA THR A 211 -6.22 -23.00 9.28
C THR A 211 -7.35 -22.54 10.20
N VAL A 212 -7.95 -23.49 10.94
CA VAL A 212 -9.01 -23.22 11.93
C VAL A 212 -8.50 -22.28 13.03
N VAL A 213 -7.31 -22.53 13.58
CA VAL A 213 -6.71 -21.69 14.63
C VAL A 213 -6.41 -20.27 14.13
N SER A 214 -5.86 -20.14 12.92
CA SER A 214 -5.49 -18.83 12.35
C SER A 214 -6.70 -17.97 11.96
N ASN A 215 -7.86 -18.59 11.72
CA ASN A 215 -9.07 -17.92 11.26
C ASN A 215 -10.21 -17.97 12.29
N TYR A 216 -9.96 -18.38 13.54
CA TYR A 216 -10.99 -18.62 14.56
C TYR A 216 -12.00 -17.47 14.74
N THR A 217 -11.57 -16.21 14.60
CA THR A 217 -12.45 -15.03 14.68
C THR A 217 -13.58 -15.04 13.66
N LEU A 218 -13.35 -15.66 12.50
CA LEU A 218 -14.31 -15.82 11.41
C LEU A 218 -15.23 -17.04 11.59
N ALA A 219 -15.05 -17.85 12.64
CA ALA A 219 -15.85 -19.06 12.85
C ALA A 219 -17.32 -18.72 13.17
N PRO A 220 -18.29 -19.43 12.53
CA PRO A 220 -19.71 -19.25 12.79
C PRO A 220 -20.09 -19.78 14.18
N GLU A 221 -19.54 -20.92 14.59
CA GLU A 221 -19.79 -21.56 15.89
C GLU A 221 -18.51 -21.63 16.74
N LYS A 222 -18.03 -20.46 17.18
CA LYS A 222 -16.78 -20.31 17.95
C LYS A 222 -16.68 -21.27 19.15
N GLN A 223 -17.79 -21.48 19.86
CA GLN A 223 -17.83 -22.38 21.02
C GLN A 223 -17.55 -23.85 20.65
N LYS A 224 -18.10 -24.36 19.54
CA LYS A 224 -17.83 -25.72 19.07
C LYS A 224 -16.39 -25.90 18.60
N VAL A 225 -15.83 -24.87 17.97
CA VAL A 225 -14.41 -24.86 17.57
C VAL A 225 -13.53 -24.91 18.81
N TRP A 226 -13.83 -24.11 19.83
CA TRP A 226 -13.11 -24.13 21.11
C TRP A 226 -13.11 -25.52 21.75
N GLU A 227 -14.27 -26.14 21.88
CA GLU A 227 -14.41 -27.49 22.45
C GLU A 227 -13.60 -28.54 21.68
N SER A 228 -13.49 -28.37 20.36
CA SER A 228 -12.64 -29.23 19.52
C SER A 228 -11.16 -29.00 19.79
N LEU A 229 -10.71 -27.76 19.95
CA LEU A 229 -9.33 -27.45 20.34
C LEU A 229 -8.99 -28.06 21.72
N VAL A 230 -9.90 -27.96 22.69
CA VAL A 230 -9.74 -28.60 24.02
C VAL A 230 -9.63 -30.12 23.89
N LYS A 231 -10.36 -30.73 22.97
CA LYS A 231 -10.23 -32.17 22.71
C LYS A 231 -8.89 -32.51 22.06
N PHE A 232 -8.46 -31.73 21.07
CA PHE A 232 -7.20 -31.96 20.34
C PHE A 232 -5.95 -31.66 21.17
N SER A 233 -6.02 -30.86 22.24
CA SER A 233 -4.91 -30.70 23.19
C SER A 233 -4.58 -31.99 23.95
N PHE A 234 -5.44 -33.01 23.88
CA PHE A 234 -5.20 -34.37 24.39
C PHE A 234 -5.09 -35.42 23.27
N ASP A 235 -4.88 -35.04 22.01
CA ASP A 235 -4.67 -35.98 20.89
C ASP A 235 -3.44 -36.88 21.14
N LYS A 236 -3.22 -37.96 20.36
CA LYS A 236 -2.03 -38.80 20.53
C LYS A 236 -0.78 -38.15 19.88
N ASP A 237 -0.95 -37.33 18.85
CA ASP A 237 0.14 -36.70 18.10
C ASP A 237 0.62 -35.41 18.78
N SER A 238 1.94 -35.29 19.02
CA SER A 238 2.56 -34.15 19.73
C SER A 238 2.37 -32.81 19.01
N GLN A 239 2.38 -32.79 17.67
CA GLN A 239 2.19 -31.54 16.91
C GLN A 239 0.72 -31.11 16.93
N VAL A 240 -0.23 -32.04 16.83
CA VAL A 240 -1.67 -31.73 16.95
C VAL A 240 -1.97 -31.10 18.31
N LYS A 241 -1.46 -31.71 19.40
CA LYS A 241 -1.58 -31.16 20.75
C LYS A 241 -1.06 -29.73 20.86
N THR A 242 0.12 -29.48 20.30
CA THR A 242 0.79 -28.18 20.36
C THR A 242 0.02 -27.11 19.58
N ILE A 243 -0.43 -27.44 18.36
CA ILE A 243 -1.25 -26.53 17.54
C ILE A 243 -2.55 -26.19 18.28
N ALA A 244 -3.23 -27.19 18.86
CA ALA A 244 -4.45 -27.00 19.60
C ALA A 244 -4.24 -26.12 20.85
N ALA A 245 -3.20 -26.40 21.65
CA ALA A 245 -2.85 -25.63 22.84
C ALA A 245 -2.52 -24.17 22.49
N ASN A 246 -1.73 -23.93 21.43
CA ASN A 246 -1.48 -22.58 20.92
C ASN A 246 -2.76 -21.90 20.46
N GLY A 247 -3.68 -22.64 19.83
CA GLY A 247 -4.98 -22.14 19.42
C GLY A 247 -5.89 -21.72 20.59
N LEU A 248 -5.87 -22.47 21.69
CA LEU A 248 -6.57 -22.09 22.93
C LEU A 248 -5.99 -20.78 23.49
N VAL A 249 -4.67 -20.66 23.48
CA VAL A 249 -3.94 -19.47 23.95
C VAL A 249 -4.27 -18.24 23.12
N THR A 250 -4.17 -18.31 21.79
CA THR A 250 -4.34 -17.14 20.92
C THR A 250 -5.80 -16.71 20.78
N ASN A 251 -6.75 -17.61 20.99
CA ASN A 251 -8.16 -17.35 20.73
C ASN A 251 -9.06 -17.22 21.97
N PHE A 252 -8.51 -17.35 23.18
CA PHE A 252 -9.28 -17.25 24.43
C PHE A 252 -10.12 -15.95 24.50
N LEU A 253 -9.58 -14.82 24.02
CA LEU A 253 -10.29 -13.54 23.98
C LEU A 253 -11.58 -13.57 23.14
N TYR A 254 -11.68 -14.46 22.15
CA TYR A 254 -12.81 -14.52 21.22
C TYR A 254 -13.86 -15.59 21.57
N VAL A 255 -13.62 -16.40 22.61
CA VAL A 255 -14.59 -17.42 23.05
C VAL A 255 -15.81 -16.76 23.69
N PRO A 256 -17.04 -17.15 23.32
CA PRO A 256 -18.26 -16.58 23.92
C PRO A 256 -18.40 -16.87 25.42
N ASP A 257 -18.20 -18.13 25.84
CA ASP A 257 -18.35 -18.54 27.25
C ASP A 257 -16.98 -18.58 27.96
N LYS A 258 -16.65 -17.47 28.65
CA LYS A 258 -15.37 -17.31 29.37
C LYS A 258 -15.21 -18.23 30.55
N HIS A 259 -16.30 -18.50 31.28
CA HIS A 259 -16.28 -19.36 32.44
C HIS A 259 -16.00 -20.81 32.04
N LYS A 260 -16.68 -21.31 31.01
CA LYS A 260 -16.40 -22.64 30.46
C LYS A 260 -14.98 -22.72 29.89
N ALA A 261 -14.55 -21.71 29.14
CA ALA A 261 -13.21 -21.65 28.58
C ALA A 261 -12.13 -21.69 29.67
N TRP A 262 -12.32 -21.01 30.80
CA TRP A 262 -11.43 -21.07 31.95
C TRP A 262 -11.32 -22.49 32.53
N ASN A 263 -12.46 -23.13 32.80
CA ASN A 263 -12.48 -24.51 33.30
C ASN A 263 -11.80 -25.48 32.33
N ASP A 264 -11.98 -25.27 31.03
CA ASP A 264 -11.27 -26.04 30.01
C ASP A 264 -9.75 -25.82 30.07
N LEU A 265 -9.27 -24.58 30.24
CA LEU A 265 -7.84 -24.31 30.42
C LEU A 265 -7.28 -24.99 31.68
N ILE A 266 -7.97 -24.88 32.81
CA ILE A 266 -7.59 -25.56 34.06
C ILE A 266 -7.49 -27.07 33.84
N LYS A 267 -8.46 -27.68 33.16
CA LYS A 267 -8.39 -29.10 32.78
C LYS A 267 -7.19 -29.40 31.89
N VAL A 268 -6.87 -28.54 30.92
CA VAL A 268 -5.71 -28.74 30.02
C VAL A 268 -4.36 -28.62 30.76
N THR A 269 -4.31 -27.94 31.91
CA THR A 269 -3.12 -27.94 32.79
C THR A 269 -2.80 -29.31 33.39
N SER A 270 -3.67 -30.31 33.27
CA SER A 270 -3.34 -31.70 33.60
C SER A 270 -2.80 -32.52 32.41
N GLY A 271 -2.64 -31.90 31.24
CA GLY A 271 -2.17 -32.51 29.99
C GLY A 271 -0.69 -32.92 30.03
N ASP A 272 -0.04 -33.15 28.88
CA ASP A 272 1.40 -33.45 28.85
C ASP A 272 2.28 -32.21 29.06
N TYR A 273 3.59 -32.39 29.28
CA TYR A 273 4.50 -31.28 29.60
C TYR A 273 4.43 -30.12 28.59
N GLN A 274 4.39 -30.42 27.29
CA GLN A 274 4.36 -29.40 26.24
C GLN A 274 3.06 -28.58 26.28
N VAL A 275 1.92 -29.25 26.44
CA VAL A 275 0.61 -28.61 26.50
C VAL A 275 0.44 -27.79 27.79
N ARG A 276 0.83 -28.36 28.93
CA ARG A 276 0.72 -27.69 30.24
C ARG A 276 1.49 -26.37 30.26
N ARG A 277 2.73 -26.38 29.76
CA ARG A 277 3.57 -25.19 29.74
C ARG A 277 2.97 -24.07 28.88
N VAL A 278 2.39 -24.42 27.72
CA VAL A 278 1.75 -23.45 26.81
C VAL A 278 0.50 -22.83 27.45
N VAL A 279 -0.36 -23.65 28.07
CA VAL A 279 -1.61 -23.18 28.67
C VAL A 279 -1.36 -22.40 29.98
N ALA A 280 -0.37 -22.82 30.78
CA ALA A 280 -0.02 -22.12 32.02
C ALA A 280 0.33 -20.63 31.80
N ASN A 281 1.00 -20.32 30.68
CA ASN A 281 1.36 -18.94 30.33
C ASN A 281 0.16 -18.01 30.09
N VAL A 282 -1.03 -18.55 29.77
CA VAL A 282 -2.24 -17.75 29.53
C VAL A 282 -3.09 -17.54 30.77
N LEU A 283 -2.90 -18.33 31.84
CA LEU A 283 -3.72 -18.19 33.06
C LEU A 283 -3.70 -16.76 33.63
N LYS A 284 -2.55 -16.08 33.55
CA LYS A 284 -2.38 -14.66 33.94
C LYS A 284 -3.32 -13.72 33.18
N SER A 285 -3.45 -13.87 31.85
CA SER A 285 -4.30 -12.98 31.04
C SER A 285 -5.75 -13.44 31.04
N ALA A 286 -5.99 -14.74 31.15
CA ALA A 286 -7.32 -15.33 31.14
C ALA A 286 -8.15 -14.91 32.36
N ILE A 287 -7.55 -14.84 33.56
CA ILE A 287 -8.27 -14.48 34.81
C ILE A 287 -8.91 -13.09 34.75
N LEU A 288 -8.31 -12.16 33.99
CA LEU A 288 -8.86 -10.81 33.77
C LEU A 288 -10.21 -10.83 33.05
N MET A 289 -10.48 -11.88 32.27
CA MET A 289 -11.66 -11.98 31.40
C MET A 289 -12.74 -12.91 31.95
N VAL A 290 -12.52 -13.57 33.10
CA VAL A 290 -13.51 -14.44 33.73
C VAL A 290 -14.42 -13.63 34.63
N ASP A 291 -15.72 -13.94 34.60
CA ASP A 291 -16.74 -13.24 35.38
C ASP A 291 -16.56 -13.48 36.89
N ASN A 292 -16.39 -14.74 37.31
CA ASN A 292 -16.18 -15.13 38.70
C ASN A 292 -14.68 -15.29 39.01
N LYS A 293 -14.08 -14.23 39.56
CA LYS A 293 -12.63 -14.16 39.79
C LYS A 293 -12.23 -14.84 41.10
N GLU A 294 -13.13 -14.89 42.06
CA GLU A 294 -12.96 -15.60 43.34
C GLU A 294 -12.83 -17.10 43.10
N ALA A 295 -13.69 -17.69 42.27
CA ALA A 295 -13.57 -19.11 41.90
C ALA A 295 -12.27 -19.38 41.14
N ALA A 296 -11.91 -18.51 40.19
CA ALA A 296 -10.66 -18.62 39.44
C ALA A 296 -9.41 -18.50 40.35
N TRP A 297 -9.48 -17.69 41.42
CA TRP A 297 -8.42 -17.59 42.42
C TRP A 297 -8.22 -18.90 43.18
N GLU A 298 -9.31 -19.55 43.60
CA GLU A 298 -9.24 -20.85 44.28
C GLU A 298 -8.66 -21.95 43.39
N ASP A 299 -9.01 -21.95 42.10
CA ASP A 299 -8.41 -22.85 41.12
C ASP A 299 -6.90 -22.63 41.02
N LEU A 300 -6.45 -21.37 40.97
CA LEU A 300 -5.03 -21.02 40.95
C LEU A 300 -4.33 -21.42 42.25
N LEU A 301 -4.93 -21.18 43.43
CA LEU A 301 -4.35 -21.61 44.70
C LEU A 301 -4.14 -23.12 44.74
N THR A 302 -5.11 -23.89 44.23
CA THR A 302 -4.99 -25.34 44.12
C THR A 302 -3.83 -25.74 43.20
N LEU A 303 -3.66 -25.03 42.07
CA LEU A 303 -2.57 -25.26 41.13
C LEU A 303 -1.20 -24.80 41.65
N SER A 304 -1.13 -24.00 42.72
CA SER A 304 0.14 -23.57 43.32
C SER A 304 0.91 -24.74 43.96
N ALA A 305 0.21 -25.82 44.29
CA ALA A 305 0.77 -27.09 44.74
C ALA A 305 0.96 -28.12 43.59
N HIS A 306 0.79 -27.72 42.32
CA HIS A 306 0.91 -28.63 41.18
C HIS A 306 2.32 -29.25 41.10
N LYS A 307 2.45 -30.49 40.61
CA LYS A 307 3.74 -31.21 40.55
C LYS A 307 4.79 -30.59 39.61
N ASP A 308 4.34 -29.85 38.61
CA ASP A 308 5.17 -29.25 37.56
C ASP A 308 5.63 -27.83 37.95
N ILE A 309 6.94 -27.59 37.89
CA ILE A 309 7.57 -26.32 38.28
C ILE A 309 7.13 -25.14 37.41
N ASP A 310 6.94 -25.36 36.10
CA ASP A 310 6.55 -24.29 35.16
C ASP A 310 5.13 -23.81 35.47
N VAL A 311 4.23 -24.74 35.82
CA VAL A 311 2.85 -24.43 36.22
C VAL A 311 2.84 -23.64 37.53
N ARG A 312 3.61 -24.06 38.54
CA ARG A 312 3.67 -23.37 39.84
C ARG A 312 4.15 -21.92 39.69
N ASN A 313 5.16 -21.69 38.86
CA ASN A 313 5.69 -20.35 38.62
C ASN A 313 4.65 -19.44 37.95
N GLN A 314 3.98 -19.92 36.90
CA GLN A 314 2.95 -19.13 36.20
C GLN A 314 1.74 -18.86 37.09
N VAL A 315 1.36 -19.81 37.93
CA VAL A 315 0.28 -19.66 38.91
C VAL A 315 0.63 -18.61 39.95
N ALA A 316 1.84 -18.66 40.53
CA ALA A 316 2.31 -17.64 41.47
C ALA A 316 2.28 -16.23 40.85
N TYR A 317 2.66 -16.14 39.57
CA TYR A 317 2.57 -14.89 38.82
C TYR A 317 1.12 -14.42 38.65
N ALA A 318 0.23 -15.32 38.24
CA ALA A 318 -1.19 -15.03 38.03
C ALA A 318 -1.88 -14.59 39.33
N LEU A 319 -1.58 -15.22 40.47
CA LEU A 319 -2.11 -14.87 41.79
C LEU A 319 -1.74 -13.43 42.16
N VAL A 320 -0.46 -13.04 42.08
CA VAL A 320 -0.08 -11.65 42.40
C VAL A 320 -0.73 -10.67 41.41
N SER A 321 -0.73 -11.00 40.11
CA SER A 321 -1.32 -10.12 39.09
C SER A 321 -2.83 -9.94 39.26
N ALA A 322 -3.55 -10.96 39.73
CA ALA A 322 -4.99 -10.93 39.91
C ALA A 322 -5.44 -10.27 41.22
N PHE A 323 -4.51 -9.96 42.14
CA PHE A 323 -4.83 -9.45 43.47
C PHE A 323 -5.73 -8.21 43.44
N HIS A 324 -5.51 -7.30 42.49
CA HIS A 324 -6.31 -6.07 42.35
C HIS A 324 -7.78 -6.33 41.98
N LEU A 325 -8.08 -7.48 41.36
CA LEU A 325 -9.38 -7.76 40.75
C LEU A 325 -10.47 -8.23 41.74
N ILE A 326 -10.07 -8.72 42.91
CA ILE A 326 -10.98 -9.36 43.87
C ILE A 326 -11.14 -8.46 45.11
N PRO A 327 -12.36 -8.19 45.61
CA PRO A 327 -12.59 -7.27 46.73
C PRO A 327 -12.04 -7.72 48.10
N ASP A 328 -12.03 -9.03 48.40
CA ASP A 328 -11.63 -9.58 49.71
C ASP A 328 -10.09 -9.56 49.92
N LYS A 329 -9.52 -8.36 50.05
CA LYS A 329 -8.06 -8.18 50.16
C LYS A 329 -7.45 -8.89 51.36
N GLN A 330 -8.19 -9.06 52.46
CA GLN A 330 -7.67 -9.61 53.69
C GLN A 330 -7.39 -11.12 53.56
N ARG A 331 -8.34 -11.88 53.00
CA ARG A 331 -8.15 -13.30 52.70
C ARG A 331 -7.01 -13.51 51.69
N LEU A 332 -7.04 -12.80 50.56
CA LEU A 332 -6.03 -12.95 49.50
C LEU A 332 -4.62 -12.63 50.00
N SER A 333 -4.49 -11.67 50.92
CA SER A 333 -3.21 -11.33 51.54
C SER A 333 -2.64 -12.50 52.33
N GLN A 334 -3.50 -13.21 53.08
CA GLN A 334 -3.08 -14.41 53.81
C GLN A 334 -2.62 -15.53 52.86
N ASP A 335 -3.29 -15.69 51.71
CA ASP A 335 -2.89 -16.66 50.69
C ASP A 335 -1.55 -16.31 50.05
N LEU A 336 -1.29 -15.03 49.78
CA LEU A 336 0.01 -14.56 49.27
C LEU A 336 1.14 -14.76 50.31
N LEU A 337 0.88 -14.48 51.59
CA LEU A 337 1.85 -14.76 52.68
C LEU A 337 2.17 -16.26 52.77
N ASN A 338 1.16 -17.13 52.63
CA ASN A 338 1.37 -18.57 52.58
C ASN A 338 2.24 -18.97 51.36
N CYS A 339 2.11 -18.25 50.23
CA CYS A 339 2.94 -18.46 49.05
C CYS A 339 4.39 -17.95 49.25
N MET A 340 4.60 -16.85 50.00
CA MET A 340 5.93 -16.38 50.42
C MET A 340 6.62 -17.37 51.37
N ARG A 341 5.84 -18.13 52.16
CA ARG A 341 6.33 -19.19 53.05
C ARG A 341 6.30 -20.58 52.44
N ASN A 342 6.06 -20.68 51.12
CA ASN A 342 5.90 -21.97 50.46
C ASN A 342 7.21 -22.78 50.51
N LYS A 343 7.11 -24.11 50.63
CA LYS A 343 8.28 -25.01 50.60
C LYS A 343 9.05 -24.91 49.28
N ASP A 344 8.37 -24.60 48.17
CA ASP A 344 9.00 -24.45 46.86
C ASP A 344 9.67 -23.08 46.72
N ARG A 345 11.00 -23.10 46.52
CA ARG A 345 11.82 -21.90 46.31
C ARG A 345 11.37 -21.04 45.13
N ASN A 346 10.82 -21.62 44.06
CA ASN A 346 10.46 -20.88 42.86
C ASN A 346 9.15 -20.11 43.07
N VAL A 347 8.22 -20.66 43.85
CA VAL A 347 7.01 -19.95 44.28
C VAL A 347 7.42 -18.75 45.14
N ARG A 348 8.28 -18.95 46.15
CA ARG A 348 8.80 -17.87 46.99
C ARG A 348 9.50 -16.79 46.16
N ALA A 349 10.42 -17.19 45.28
CA ALA A 349 11.17 -16.28 44.43
C ALA A 349 10.27 -15.49 43.46
N THR A 350 9.25 -16.14 42.89
CA THR A 350 8.31 -15.49 41.96
C THR A 350 7.46 -14.46 42.70
N VAL A 351 6.84 -14.82 43.82
CA VAL A 351 6.04 -13.88 44.61
C VAL A 351 6.91 -12.70 45.07
N ALA A 352 8.11 -12.97 45.60
CA ALA A 352 9.04 -11.92 45.98
C ALA A 352 9.38 -10.98 44.82
N SER A 353 9.52 -11.46 43.59
CA SER A 353 9.89 -10.58 42.45
C SER A 353 8.81 -9.59 42.02
N ILE A 354 7.53 -9.91 42.22
CA ILE A 354 6.41 -9.13 41.66
C ILE A 354 5.49 -8.52 42.71
N LEU A 355 5.66 -8.84 44.00
CA LEU A 355 4.83 -8.33 45.09
C LEU A 355 4.78 -6.79 45.13
N SER A 356 5.87 -6.12 44.76
CA SER A 356 5.95 -4.65 44.64
C SER A 356 4.80 -4.06 43.81
N SER A 357 4.32 -4.76 42.77
CA SER A 357 3.23 -4.29 41.89
C SER A 357 1.87 -4.17 42.57
N VAL A 358 1.68 -4.84 43.71
CA VAL A 358 0.40 -4.84 44.46
C VAL A 358 0.53 -4.25 45.86
N TYR A 359 1.74 -3.83 46.26
CA TYR A 359 2.04 -3.41 47.62
C TYR A 359 1.12 -2.30 48.16
N SER A 360 0.82 -1.30 47.33
CA SER A 360 -0.06 -0.17 47.68
C SER A 360 -1.50 -0.60 48.04
N GLN A 361 -1.91 -1.80 47.61
CA GLN A 361 -3.27 -2.33 47.81
C GLN A 361 -3.35 -3.34 48.96
N LEU A 362 -2.21 -3.69 49.58
CA LEU A 362 -2.16 -4.65 50.67
C LEU A 362 -2.72 -4.00 51.95
N PRO A 363 -3.67 -4.64 52.66
CA PRO A 363 -4.23 -4.10 53.91
C PRO A 363 -3.20 -3.97 55.03
N ASP A 364 -2.21 -4.87 55.09
CA ASP A 364 -1.14 -4.88 56.09
C ASP A 364 0.25 -4.80 55.43
N GLN A 365 0.58 -3.61 54.94
CA GLN A 365 1.86 -3.33 54.26
C GLN A 365 3.09 -3.62 55.15
N LEU A 366 2.94 -3.53 56.48
CA LEU A 366 4.03 -3.77 57.42
C LEU A 366 4.35 -5.26 57.50
N GLN A 367 3.34 -6.12 57.60
CA GLN A 367 3.54 -7.57 57.63
C GLN A 367 4.26 -8.10 56.38
N PHE A 368 3.88 -7.62 55.19
CA PHE A 368 4.56 -8.00 53.94
C PHE A 368 5.98 -7.45 53.85
N TRP A 369 6.21 -6.26 54.40
CA TRP A 369 7.55 -5.68 54.50
C TRP A 369 8.46 -6.53 55.38
N GLU A 370 7.99 -6.92 56.57
CA GLU A 370 8.72 -7.80 57.50
C GLU A 370 9.00 -9.17 56.88
N GLU A 371 8.02 -9.77 56.19
CA GLU A 371 8.20 -11.04 55.50
C GLU A 371 9.23 -10.93 54.36
N LEU A 372 9.23 -9.84 53.58
CA LEU A 372 10.25 -9.60 52.57
C LEU A 372 11.65 -9.45 53.19
N ILE A 373 11.76 -8.80 54.36
CA ILE A 373 13.01 -8.71 55.11
C ILE A 373 13.45 -10.10 55.58
N GLU A 374 12.55 -10.95 56.07
CA GLU A 374 12.88 -12.34 56.43
C GLU A 374 13.42 -13.13 55.23
N LEU A 375 12.79 -12.99 54.05
CA LEU A 375 13.24 -13.62 52.80
C LEU A 375 14.63 -13.13 52.33
N THR A 376 15.14 -12.00 52.82
CA THR A 376 16.54 -11.59 52.56
C THR A 376 17.56 -12.49 53.22
N SER A 377 17.13 -13.39 54.12
CA SER A 377 17.96 -14.41 54.77
C SER A 377 17.65 -15.83 54.28
N ASP A 378 16.85 -16.01 53.21
CA ASP A 378 16.51 -17.32 52.64
C ASP A 378 17.76 -18.08 52.16
N GLU A 379 17.73 -19.41 52.21
CA GLU A 379 18.83 -20.27 51.76
C GLU A 379 19.10 -20.11 50.25
N ASP A 380 18.06 -19.85 49.45
CA ASP A 380 18.17 -19.73 48.00
C ASP A 380 18.57 -18.30 47.54
N ILE A 381 19.64 -18.22 46.75
CA ILE A 381 20.18 -16.95 46.23
C ILE A 381 19.14 -16.19 45.38
N GLY A 382 18.30 -16.90 44.62
CA GLY A 382 17.28 -16.30 43.76
C GLY A 382 16.17 -15.63 44.57
N VAL A 383 15.78 -16.25 45.69
CA VAL A 383 14.80 -15.68 46.63
C VAL A 383 15.35 -14.42 47.27
N ARG A 384 16.57 -14.46 47.85
CA ARG A 384 17.20 -13.28 48.48
C ARG A 384 17.36 -12.11 47.51
N ARG A 385 17.85 -12.38 46.29
CA ARG A 385 18.00 -11.37 45.23
C ARG A 385 16.66 -10.69 44.93
N ASN A 386 15.61 -11.48 44.71
CA ASN A 386 14.28 -10.95 44.38
C ASN A 386 13.65 -10.19 45.55
N ALA A 387 13.87 -10.64 46.79
CA ALA A 387 13.41 -9.95 48.00
C ALA A 387 14.06 -8.56 48.15
N TYR A 388 15.40 -8.47 48.02
CA TYR A 388 16.08 -7.17 48.03
C TYR A 388 15.61 -6.27 46.90
N TYR A 389 15.44 -6.80 45.68
CA TYR A 389 14.96 -6.00 44.55
C TYR A 389 13.57 -5.43 44.82
N CYS A 390 12.66 -6.25 45.36
CA CYS A 390 11.31 -5.86 45.72
C CYS A 390 11.27 -4.79 46.82
N LEU A 391 12.08 -4.96 47.87
CA LEU A 391 12.25 -3.94 48.92
C LEU A 391 12.75 -2.61 48.36
N GLY A 392 13.70 -2.65 47.42
CA GLY A 392 14.16 -1.45 46.71
C GLY A 392 13.03 -0.74 45.96
N LYS A 393 12.23 -1.48 45.20
CA LYS A 393 11.05 -0.94 44.49
C LYS A 393 10.02 -0.32 45.44
N ILE A 394 9.69 -1.02 46.52
CA ILE A 394 8.74 -0.54 47.52
C ILE A 394 9.27 0.74 48.18
N SER A 395 10.57 0.85 48.44
CA SER A 395 11.18 2.08 48.96
C SER A 395 11.12 3.25 47.97
N ILE A 396 11.30 3.02 46.66
CA ILE A 396 11.08 4.06 45.64
C ILE A 396 9.62 4.51 45.63
N PHE A 397 8.67 3.58 45.73
CA PHE A 397 7.25 3.91 45.85
C PHE A 397 6.95 4.70 47.14
N LYS A 398 7.51 4.30 48.29
CA LYS A 398 7.36 5.07 49.54
C LYS A 398 7.95 6.48 49.42
N ALA A 399 9.08 6.64 48.74
CA ALA A 399 9.66 7.95 48.45
C ALA A 399 8.72 8.80 47.59
N SER A 400 8.12 8.24 46.53
CA SER A 400 7.18 8.98 45.66
C SER A 400 5.87 9.37 46.37
N GLN A 401 5.53 8.73 47.50
CA GLN A 401 4.38 9.06 48.33
C GLN A 401 4.72 9.89 49.58
N ALA A 402 5.97 10.32 49.75
CA ALA A 402 6.38 11.05 50.94
C ALA A 402 5.67 12.41 51.08
N GLU A 403 5.27 12.75 52.30
CA GLU A 403 4.62 14.03 52.63
C GLU A 403 5.62 15.20 52.74
N ASN A 404 6.88 14.90 53.01
CA ASN A 404 7.95 15.88 53.20
C ASN A 404 9.28 15.39 52.61
N GLU A 405 10.20 16.34 52.46
CA GLU A 405 11.50 16.08 51.81
C GLU A 405 12.41 15.14 52.62
N ILE A 406 12.28 15.12 53.96
CA ILE A 406 13.08 14.26 54.83
C ILE A 406 12.70 12.79 54.61
N ASP A 407 11.40 12.50 54.59
CA ASP A 407 10.89 11.16 54.32
C ASP A 407 11.20 10.72 52.87
N TYR A 408 11.05 11.62 51.90
CA TYR A 408 11.44 11.37 50.49
C TYR A 408 12.90 10.91 50.40
N ARG A 409 13.82 11.67 51.00
CA ARG A 409 15.26 11.36 50.98
C ARG A 409 15.57 10.05 51.70
N ARG A 410 14.99 9.84 52.89
CA ARG A 410 15.21 8.61 53.69
C ARG A 410 14.80 7.36 52.91
N GLU A 411 13.60 7.35 52.35
CA GLU A 411 13.09 6.19 51.62
C GLU A 411 13.85 5.98 50.30
N PHE A 412 14.26 7.03 49.60
CA PHE A 412 15.06 6.93 48.38
C PHE A 412 16.47 6.38 48.68
N GLU A 413 17.15 6.84 49.74
CA GLU A 413 18.43 6.26 50.18
C GLU A 413 18.28 4.77 50.55
N GLN A 414 17.18 4.41 51.19
CA GLN A 414 16.88 3.03 51.55
C GLN A 414 16.69 2.16 50.30
N ALA A 415 16.03 2.68 49.26
CA ALA A 415 15.91 1.99 47.99
C ALA A 415 17.28 1.70 47.35
N ILE A 416 18.17 2.70 47.34
CA ILE A 416 19.54 2.55 46.81
C ILE A 416 20.29 1.44 47.56
N LYS A 417 20.23 1.42 48.90
CA LYS A 417 20.87 0.37 49.72
C LYS A 417 20.35 -1.03 49.36
N PHE A 418 19.04 -1.18 49.14
CA PHE A 418 18.48 -2.46 48.74
C PHE A 418 18.90 -2.87 47.33
N PHE A 419 18.87 -1.96 46.36
CA PHE A 419 19.37 -2.25 45.00
C PHE A 419 20.86 -2.60 44.97
N GLU A 420 21.67 -1.98 45.83
CA GLU A 420 23.08 -2.35 46.03
C GLU A 420 23.22 -3.78 46.55
N LYS A 421 22.46 -4.15 47.58
CA LYS A 421 22.45 -5.53 48.09
C LYS A 421 22.01 -6.52 47.03
N THR A 422 20.96 -6.22 46.26
CA THR A 422 20.58 -7.04 45.10
C THR A 422 21.75 -7.22 44.15
N SER A 423 22.47 -6.14 43.80
CA SER A 423 23.62 -6.16 42.87
C SER A 423 24.76 -7.09 43.32
N GLN A 424 24.91 -7.28 44.64
CA GLN A 424 25.95 -8.10 45.27
C GLN A 424 25.58 -9.59 45.39
N GLU A 425 24.29 -9.94 45.52
CA GLU A 425 23.83 -11.32 45.73
C GLU A 425 24.00 -12.24 44.51
N SER A 426 23.99 -11.70 43.28
CA SER A 426 24.17 -12.50 42.07
C SER A 426 24.88 -11.75 40.95
N THR A 427 25.88 -12.42 40.35
CA THR A 427 26.58 -11.98 39.13
C THR A 427 25.82 -12.35 37.85
N LEU A 428 24.84 -13.25 37.94
CA LEU A 428 23.98 -13.71 36.84
C LEU A 428 22.60 -13.06 36.94
N PHE A 429 22.18 -12.42 35.85
CA PHE A 429 20.89 -11.74 35.64
C PHE A 429 20.35 -10.96 36.85
N ASN A 430 20.61 -9.66 36.87
CA ASN A 430 20.32 -8.80 38.01
C ASN A 430 19.66 -7.49 37.56
N PRO A 431 18.34 -7.34 37.71
CA PRO A 431 17.60 -6.11 37.37
C PRO A 431 18.20 -4.82 37.96
N SER A 432 18.83 -4.90 39.13
CA SER A 432 19.47 -3.75 39.78
C SER A 432 20.74 -3.28 39.06
N GLN A 433 21.42 -4.10 38.26
CA GLN A 433 22.64 -3.67 37.55
C GLN A 433 22.37 -2.52 36.57
N PHE A 434 21.15 -2.43 36.04
CA PHE A 434 20.73 -1.34 35.15
C PHE A 434 20.13 -0.15 35.90
N CYS A 435 19.26 -0.41 36.87
CA CYS A 435 18.48 0.65 37.54
C CYS A 435 19.30 1.38 38.61
N LEU A 436 20.24 0.70 39.28
CA LEU A 436 21.02 1.27 40.39
C LEU A 436 21.87 2.48 39.96
N PRO A 437 22.64 2.45 38.84
CA PRO A 437 23.39 3.61 38.39
C PRO A 437 22.50 4.83 38.13
N PHE A 438 21.32 4.61 37.56
CA PHE A 438 20.35 5.68 37.31
C PHE A 438 19.86 6.30 38.62
N TYR A 439 19.35 5.49 39.55
CA TYR A 439 18.82 5.99 40.82
C TYR A 439 19.87 6.70 41.68
N ARG A 440 21.13 6.23 41.67
CA ARG A 440 22.24 6.93 42.35
C ARG A 440 22.50 8.31 41.74
N SER A 441 22.55 8.38 40.42
CA SER A 441 22.80 9.63 39.69
C SER A 441 21.65 10.61 39.88
N LEU A 442 20.40 10.13 39.78
CA LEU A 442 19.19 10.90 40.05
C LEU A 442 19.15 11.43 41.50
N TYR A 443 19.41 10.58 42.49
CA TYR A 443 19.46 11.00 43.89
C TYR A 443 20.52 12.09 44.11
N THR A 444 21.69 11.96 43.48
CA THR A 444 22.78 12.94 43.59
C THR A 444 22.37 14.28 42.97
N ILE A 445 21.77 14.26 41.77
CA ILE A 445 21.30 15.48 41.08
C ILE A 445 20.16 16.18 41.85
N ILE A 446 19.29 15.43 42.53
CA ILE A 446 18.20 16.00 43.34
C ILE A 446 18.73 16.50 44.71
N SER A 447 19.84 15.95 45.20
CA SER A 447 20.34 16.22 46.54
C SER A 447 21.39 17.30 46.64
N ASP A 448 22.03 17.66 45.53
CA ASP A 448 23.19 18.56 45.54
C ASP A 448 22.92 19.85 44.76
N GLU A 449 23.09 21.00 45.41
CA GLU A 449 23.00 22.33 44.79
C GLU A 449 24.33 22.75 44.11
N ASN A 450 25.36 21.89 44.11
CA ASN A 450 26.71 22.22 43.64
C ASN A 450 27.23 21.38 42.46
N GLN A 451 28.40 21.80 41.97
CA GLN A 451 29.16 21.31 40.79
C GLN A 451 29.29 19.78 40.62
N GLN A 452 29.03 18.97 41.65
CA GLN A 452 29.13 17.51 41.65
C GLN A 452 28.08 16.84 40.73
N ALA A 453 26.93 17.48 40.52
CA ALA A 453 25.90 16.97 39.60
C ALA A 453 26.38 16.92 38.13
N LYS A 454 27.34 17.78 37.71
CA LYS A 454 27.73 17.95 36.29
C LYS A 454 28.31 16.69 35.64
N ASP A 455 28.93 15.82 36.44
CA ASP A 455 29.59 14.61 35.94
C ASP A 455 28.74 13.33 36.12
N GLU A 456 27.60 13.40 36.82
CA GLU A 456 26.77 12.21 37.14
C GLU A 456 26.10 11.61 35.89
N VAL A 457 25.72 12.41 34.89
CA VAL A 457 25.19 11.88 33.61
C VAL A 457 26.23 11.03 32.89
N ALA A 458 27.49 11.50 32.84
CA ALA A 458 28.59 10.78 32.20
C ALA A 458 28.94 9.48 32.95
N LYS A 459 28.88 9.52 34.28
CA LYS A 459 29.06 8.36 35.16
C LYS A 459 27.95 7.33 34.97
N TYR A 460 26.69 7.76 34.92
CA TYR A 460 25.54 6.92 34.59
C TYR A 460 25.73 6.21 33.24
N LEU A 461 26.03 6.97 32.18
CA LEU A 461 26.26 6.42 30.84
C LEU A 461 27.34 5.32 30.85
N THR A 462 28.42 5.53 31.58
CA THR A 462 29.53 4.58 31.68
C THR A 462 29.12 3.29 32.41
N GLU A 463 28.50 3.42 33.59
CA GLU A 463 28.07 2.28 34.41
C GLU A 463 26.95 1.48 33.73
N ALA A 464 25.93 2.15 33.21
CA ALA A 464 24.77 1.52 32.58
C ALA A 464 25.14 0.81 31.26
N ARG A 465 26.00 1.42 30.41
CA ARG A 465 26.50 0.77 29.19
C ARG A 465 27.35 -0.47 29.50
N SER A 466 28.12 -0.43 30.60
CA SER A 466 28.88 -1.60 31.06
C SER A 466 27.95 -2.74 31.49
N ALA A 467 26.87 -2.42 32.22
CA ALA A 467 25.89 -3.39 32.70
C ALA A 467 25.15 -4.12 31.56
N VAL A 468 24.82 -3.42 30.47
CA VAL A 468 24.05 -4.00 29.34
C VAL A 468 24.92 -4.63 28.25
N LYS A 469 26.26 -4.48 28.31
CA LYS A 469 27.21 -4.89 27.27
C LYS A 469 27.13 -6.38 26.88
N LYS A 470 26.72 -7.25 27.80
CA LYS A 470 26.58 -8.71 27.58
C LYS A 470 25.15 -9.16 27.27
N SER A 471 24.20 -8.23 27.17
CA SER A 471 22.79 -8.57 26.88
C SER A 471 22.60 -8.95 25.40
N LYS A 472 21.69 -9.90 25.13
CA LYS A 472 21.23 -10.20 23.76
C LYS A 472 20.49 -9.02 23.12
N ASN A 473 19.82 -8.19 23.93
CA ASN A 473 19.04 -7.01 23.52
C ASN A 473 19.84 -5.70 23.61
N LYS A 474 21.17 -5.75 23.39
CA LYS A 474 22.09 -4.63 23.63
C LYS A 474 21.69 -3.31 22.95
N GLU A 475 21.13 -3.35 21.74
CA GLU A 475 20.82 -2.15 20.95
C GLU A 475 19.65 -1.36 21.57
N LEU A 476 18.55 -2.05 21.85
CA LEU A 476 17.39 -1.45 22.54
C LEU A 476 17.73 -0.97 23.96
N LEU A 477 18.59 -1.71 24.66
CA LEU A 477 19.01 -1.31 26.01
C LEU A 477 19.97 -0.11 25.96
N PHE A 478 20.80 0.06 24.93
CA PHE A 478 21.59 1.29 24.76
C PHE A 478 20.70 2.50 24.48
N GLU A 479 19.66 2.34 23.67
CA GLU A 479 18.66 3.38 23.46
C GLU A 479 17.97 3.78 24.78
N ALA A 480 17.61 2.78 25.62
CA ALA A 480 17.06 3.04 26.95
C ALA A 480 18.03 3.82 27.85
N VAL A 481 19.33 3.49 27.80
CA VAL A 481 20.38 4.21 28.54
C VAL A 481 20.49 5.65 28.05
N ASP A 482 20.52 5.87 26.73
CA ASP A 482 20.66 7.21 26.17
C ASP A 482 19.44 8.10 26.50
N ASN A 483 18.24 7.52 26.53
CA ASN A 483 17.03 8.21 26.96
C ASN A 483 17.07 8.60 28.45
N LEU A 484 17.44 7.67 29.34
CA LEU A 484 17.57 7.99 30.77
C LEU A 484 18.69 9.00 31.05
N ALA A 485 19.74 9.03 30.24
CA ALA A 485 20.80 10.05 30.34
C ALA A 485 20.27 11.44 29.99
N LYS A 486 19.50 11.59 28.90
CA LYS A 486 18.82 12.85 28.56
C LYS A 486 17.86 13.29 29.67
N ALA A 487 17.16 12.35 30.30
CA ALA A 487 16.28 12.65 31.42
C ALA A 487 17.07 13.25 32.61
N LEU A 488 18.22 12.67 32.94
CA LEU A 488 19.10 13.20 33.98
C LEU A 488 19.63 14.61 33.62
N GLU A 489 19.94 14.87 32.34
CA GLU A 489 20.33 16.21 31.86
C GLU A 489 19.19 17.24 32.01
N GLU A 490 17.96 16.88 31.66
CA GLU A 490 16.78 17.74 31.83
C GLU A 490 16.51 18.04 33.30
N VAL A 491 16.49 16.99 34.12
CA VAL A 491 16.39 17.04 35.60
C VAL A 491 17.49 17.95 36.18
N GLN A 492 18.71 17.92 35.64
CA GLN A 492 19.80 18.78 36.07
C GLN A 492 19.63 20.26 35.69
N ASN A 493 19.00 20.54 34.55
CA ASN A 493 18.87 21.90 34.01
C ASN A 493 17.62 22.66 34.51
N LEU A 494 16.73 22.00 35.25
CA LEU A 494 15.52 22.61 35.81
C LEU A 494 15.83 23.41 37.10
N GLU A 495 15.69 24.73 37.04
CA GLU A 495 15.78 25.61 38.22
C GLU A 495 14.48 25.58 39.04
N ASN A 496 14.58 25.56 40.38
CA ASN A 496 13.46 25.61 41.35
C ASN A 496 12.44 24.46 41.26
N ARG A 497 12.87 23.21 41.49
CA ARG A 497 11.97 22.05 41.55
C ARG A 497 11.22 21.96 42.88
N SER A 498 9.91 21.68 42.80
CA SER A 498 9.12 21.36 43.98
C SER A 498 9.30 19.89 44.38
N LEU A 499 8.96 19.56 45.63
CA LEU A 499 8.90 18.17 46.10
C LEU A 499 7.93 17.34 45.26
N GLU A 500 6.83 17.94 44.78
CA GLU A 500 5.83 17.24 43.98
C GLU A 500 6.38 16.87 42.60
N ASP A 501 7.16 17.75 41.98
CA ASP A 501 7.85 17.45 40.71
C ASP A 501 8.83 16.27 40.90
N ASN A 502 9.62 16.27 41.99
CA ASN A 502 10.57 15.19 42.28
C ASN A 502 9.89 13.85 42.56
N LYS A 503 8.72 13.85 43.21
CA LYS A 503 7.91 12.66 43.47
C LYS A 503 7.31 12.11 42.18
N GLU A 504 6.76 12.99 41.34
CA GLU A 504 6.15 12.62 40.08
C GLU A 504 7.20 12.03 39.13
N GLU A 505 8.35 12.68 38.97
CA GLU A 505 9.45 12.20 38.14
C GLU A 505 10.00 10.85 38.62
N LEU A 506 10.19 10.67 39.94
CA LEU A 506 10.65 9.41 40.51
C LEU A 506 9.70 8.24 40.22
N SER A 507 8.38 8.48 40.27
CA SER A 507 7.37 7.46 39.93
C SER A 507 7.42 7.06 38.45
N HIS A 508 7.69 8.00 37.54
CA HIS A 508 7.79 7.72 36.11
C HIS A 508 9.07 6.96 35.76
N TYR A 509 10.21 7.36 36.35
CA TYR A 509 11.45 6.63 36.15
C TYR A 509 11.40 5.22 36.73
N MET A 510 10.64 5.02 37.83
CA MET A 510 10.37 3.68 38.36
C MET A 510 9.76 2.77 37.31
N GLU A 511 8.68 3.19 36.65
CA GLU A 511 8.02 2.42 35.60
C GLU A 511 8.94 2.15 34.39
N TYR A 512 9.75 3.14 34.00
CA TYR A 512 10.70 3.00 32.89
C TYR A 512 11.82 1.99 33.21
N CYS A 513 12.41 2.10 34.41
CA CYS A 513 13.43 1.17 34.89
C CYS A 513 12.90 -0.26 35.01
N GLU A 514 11.64 -0.45 35.42
CA GLU A 514 10.99 -1.77 35.46
C GLU A 514 10.90 -2.40 34.07
N ARG A 515 10.45 -1.63 33.07
CA ARG A 515 10.30 -2.13 31.70
C ARG A 515 11.65 -2.41 31.03
N ALA A 516 12.68 -1.63 31.35
CA ALA A 516 14.04 -1.91 30.90
C ALA A 516 14.62 -3.17 31.57
N ALA A 517 14.33 -3.40 32.85
CA ALA A 517 14.73 -4.62 33.55
C ALA A 517 14.08 -5.89 32.97
N ASP A 518 12.81 -5.81 32.56
CA ASP A 518 12.12 -6.91 31.87
C ASP A 518 12.84 -7.34 30.58
N LEU A 519 13.33 -6.36 29.81
CA LEU A 519 14.05 -6.60 28.54
C LEU A 519 15.44 -7.19 28.69
N MET A 520 16.03 -7.08 29.88
CA MET A 520 17.31 -7.74 30.16
C MET A 520 17.13 -9.27 30.33
N SER A 521 15.92 -9.77 30.61
CA SER A 521 15.68 -11.20 30.86
C SER A 521 15.70 -12.02 29.55
N GLU A 522 16.47 -13.11 29.49
CA GLU A 522 16.75 -13.87 28.24
C GLU A 522 15.55 -14.63 27.62
N THR A 523 14.31 -14.41 28.06
CA THR A 523 13.13 -15.05 27.46
C THR A 523 12.61 -14.26 26.27
N GLU A 524 13.24 -14.52 25.12
CA GLU A 524 13.00 -14.04 23.74
C GLU A 524 11.55 -14.12 23.19
N GLN A 525 10.51 -14.38 23.99
CA GLN A 525 9.13 -14.56 23.49
C GLN A 525 8.00 -13.79 24.21
N ILE A 526 8.25 -13.01 25.27
CA ILE A 526 7.15 -12.60 26.18
C ILE A 526 6.88 -11.08 26.33
N SER A 527 7.69 -10.16 25.82
CA SER A 527 7.33 -8.71 25.99
C SER A 527 7.47 -7.85 24.73
N PRO A 528 6.55 -8.00 23.76
CA PRO A 528 6.37 -6.98 22.71
C PRO A 528 6.03 -5.59 23.29
N TYR A 529 5.43 -5.54 24.48
CA TYR A 529 5.07 -4.28 25.15
C TYR A 529 6.26 -3.51 25.71
N ALA A 530 7.29 -4.18 26.23
CA ALA A 530 8.47 -3.46 26.75
C ALA A 530 9.29 -2.81 25.61
N THR A 531 9.39 -3.49 24.47
CA THR A 531 10.04 -2.94 23.26
C THR A 531 9.27 -1.74 22.69
N GLU A 532 7.95 -1.81 22.66
CA GLU A 532 7.08 -0.71 22.20
C GLU A 532 7.19 0.52 23.13
N VAL A 533 7.25 0.31 24.44
CA VAL A 533 7.37 1.41 25.40
C VAL A 533 8.75 2.05 25.35
N LEU A 534 9.84 1.29 25.24
CA LEU A 534 11.17 1.90 25.18
C LEU A 534 11.37 2.79 23.95
N ARG A 535 10.64 2.51 22.85
CA ARG A 535 10.58 3.36 21.65
C ARG A 535 9.73 4.62 21.83
N ARG A 536 8.82 4.63 22.79
CA ARG A 536 8.09 5.84 23.20
C ARG A 536 9.03 6.63 24.11
N GLY A 537 9.58 7.73 23.59
CA GLY A 537 10.51 8.60 24.32
C GLY A 537 10.01 9.11 25.68
N LEU A 538 10.84 9.93 26.34
CA LEU A 538 10.72 10.35 27.74
C LEU A 538 9.34 10.93 28.17
N PRO A 539 8.94 10.79 29.46
CA PRO A 539 7.70 11.34 30.01
C PRO A 539 7.55 12.86 29.89
N ILE A 540 8.63 13.64 30.09
CA ILE A 540 8.61 15.11 30.01
C ILE A 540 8.32 15.57 28.58
N LEU A 541 9.04 14.99 27.61
CA LEU A 541 8.79 15.20 26.19
C LEU A 541 7.36 14.74 25.81
N ASN A 542 6.90 13.60 26.33
CA ASN A 542 5.53 13.14 26.11
C ASN A 542 4.47 14.08 26.72
N ARG A 543 4.68 14.70 27.89
CA ARG A 543 3.74 15.69 28.43
C ARG A 543 3.62 16.91 27.51
N LYS A 544 4.76 17.45 27.04
CA LYS A 544 4.78 18.59 26.11
C LYS A 544 4.13 18.24 24.76
N LEU A 545 4.46 17.08 24.19
CA LEU A 545 3.90 16.60 22.94
C LEU A 545 2.40 16.30 23.07
N ASN A 546 1.95 15.65 24.15
CA ASN A 546 0.53 15.36 24.38
C ASN A 546 -0.29 16.64 24.58
N SER A 547 0.25 17.63 25.29
CA SER A 547 -0.40 18.94 25.43
C SER A 547 -0.60 19.62 24.08
N LEU A 548 0.43 19.61 23.22
CA LEU A 548 0.35 20.16 21.86
C LEU A 548 -0.62 19.37 20.99
N LEU A 549 -0.67 18.04 21.11
CA LEU A 549 -1.61 17.21 20.36
C LEU A 549 -3.07 17.48 20.72
N GLU A 550 -3.38 17.68 22.01
CA GLU A 550 -4.72 18.08 22.44
C GLU A 550 -5.07 19.49 21.96
N GLU A 551 -4.11 20.43 21.98
CA GLU A 551 -4.30 21.76 21.42
C GLU A 551 -4.65 21.71 19.92
N ILE A 552 -3.89 20.95 19.13
CA ILE A 552 -4.13 20.74 17.69
C ILE A 552 -5.51 20.12 17.46
N ARG A 553 -5.91 19.13 18.27
CA ARG A 553 -7.23 18.49 18.19
C ARG A 553 -8.36 19.50 18.42
N GLU A 554 -8.24 20.34 19.44
CA GLU A 554 -9.25 21.35 19.76
C GLU A 554 -9.29 22.48 18.73
N LYS A 555 -8.12 22.95 18.25
CA LYS A 555 -8.04 23.93 17.16
C LYS A 555 -8.66 23.39 15.88
N ALA A 556 -8.42 22.14 15.52
CA ALA A 556 -9.00 21.54 14.32
C ALA A 556 -10.53 21.40 14.41
N LYS A 557 -11.07 21.06 15.59
CA LYS A 557 -12.53 21.08 15.83
C LYS A 557 -13.07 22.50 15.69
N THR A 558 -12.42 23.46 16.31
CA THR A 558 -12.80 24.89 16.28
C THR A 558 -12.80 25.42 14.85
N ALA A 559 -11.74 25.16 14.08
CA ALA A 559 -11.64 25.55 12.68
C ALA A 559 -12.80 24.96 11.84
N CYS A 560 -13.15 23.68 12.03
CA CYS A 560 -14.30 23.07 11.33
C CYS A 560 -15.64 23.70 11.76
N GLN A 561 -15.82 24.06 13.03
CA GLN A 561 -17.02 24.74 13.52
C GLN A 561 -17.14 26.17 12.95
N VAL A 562 -16.06 26.95 13.01
CA VAL A 562 -16.00 28.33 12.49
C VAL A 562 -16.22 28.34 10.97
N SER A 563 -15.72 27.34 10.26
CA SER A 563 -15.87 27.23 8.81
C SER A 563 -17.22 26.64 8.38
N GLN A 564 -18.18 26.40 9.28
CA GLN A 564 -19.50 25.91 8.87
C GLN A 564 -20.24 26.96 8.04
N GLY A 565 -20.68 26.57 6.84
CA GLY A 565 -21.36 27.47 5.92
C GLY A 565 -20.44 28.41 5.14
N THR A 566 -19.11 28.31 5.30
CA THR A 566 -18.13 29.03 4.49
C THR A 566 -17.57 28.11 3.38
N PRO A 567 -16.95 28.67 2.33
CA PRO A 567 -16.22 27.87 1.34
C PRO A 567 -15.12 26.97 1.93
N THR A 568 -14.53 27.35 3.07
CA THR A 568 -13.44 26.62 3.76
C THR A 568 -13.92 25.41 4.56
N GLN A 569 -15.24 25.20 4.68
CA GLN A 569 -15.85 24.09 5.44
C GLN A 569 -15.26 22.72 5.08
N GLU A 570 -15.09 22.43 3.79
CA GLU A 570 -14.63 21.11 3.35
C GLU A 570 -13.18 20.85 3.79
N ILE A 571 -12.31 21.87 3.72
CA ILE A 571 -10.91 21.80 4.13
C ILE A 571 -10.85 21.62 5.65
N ALA A 572 -11.50 22.51 6.40
CA ALA A 572 -11.47 22.52 7.85
C ALA A 572 -12.02 21.22 8.45
N CYS A 573 -13.13 20.70 7.92
CA CYS A 573 -13.72 19.47 8.42
C CYS A 573 -13.02 18.20 7.90
N ALA A 574 -12.25 18.27 6.80
CA ALA A 574 -11.35 17.19 6.42
C ALA A 574 -10.15 17.11 7.39
N VAL A 575 -9.51 18.25 7.66
CA VAL A 575 -8.41 18.36 8.62
C VAL A 575 -8.86 17.92 10.01
N SER A 576 -10.02 18.38 10.48
CA SER A 576 -10.60 17.94 11.74
C SER A 576 -10.76 16.42 11.80
N ARG A 577 -11.38 15.80 10.79
CA ARG A 577 -11.54 14.34 10.74
C ARG A 577 -10.20 13.59 10.75
N GLU A 578 -9.19 14.12 10.08
CA GLU A 578 -7.87 13.51 10.04
C GLU A 578 -7.19 13.56 11.42
N VAL A 579 -7.10 14.76 12.01
CA VAL A 579 -6.49 15.00 13.33
C VAL A 579 -7.20 14.22 14.44
N GLN A 580 -8.53 14.12 14.39
CA GLN A 580 -9.29 13.32 15.36
C GLN A 580 -9.01 11.81 15.25
N ASN A 581 -8.53 11.33 14.10
CA ASN A 581 -8.21 9.93 13.88
C ASN A 581 -6.74 9.59 14.14
N TRP A 582 -5.90 10.57 14.51
CA TRP A 582 -4.50 10.33 14.85
C TRP A 582 -4.38 9.33 16.00
N LYS A 583 -3.83 8.15 15.68
CA LYS A 583 -3.42 7.12 16.63
C LYS A 583 -1.91 7.17 16.72
N ILE A 584 -1.43 7.77 17.79
CA ILE A 584 -0.01 8.03 17.99
C ILE A 584 0.50 7.10 19.09
N GLY A 585 1.38 6.19 18.69
CA GLY A 585 2.09 5.24 19.51
C GLY A 585 3.62 5.35 19.39
N SER A 586 4.14 6.15 18.46
CA SER A 586 5.58 6.45 18.37
C SER A 586 5.86 7.87 17.85
N GLN A 587 7.12 8.30 17.92
CA GLN A 587 7.56 9.58 17.35
C GLN A 587 7.49 9.60 15.81
N GLU A 588 7.80 8.49 15.15
CA GLU A 588 7.68 8.35 13.70
C GLU A 588 6.23 8.49 13.24
N GLU A 589 5.28 7.97 14.02
CA GLU A 589 3.85 8.13 13.75
C GLU A 589 3.40 9.59 13.91
N MET A 590 3.96 10.36 14.85
CA MET A 590 3.69 11.79 14.99
C MET A 590 4.15 12.57 13.74
N THR A 591 5.38 12.33 13.29
CA THR A 591 5.91 12.96 12.07
C THR A 591 5.04 12.62 10.87
N LEU A 592 4.68 11.34 10.69
CA LEU A 592 3.82 10.89 9.60
C LEU A 592 2.43 11.54 9.65
N CYS A 593 1.87 11.76 10.85
CA CYS A 593 0.59 12.45 11.01
C CYS A 593 0.66 13.92 10.54
N VAL A 594 1.75 14.63 10.85
CA VAL A 594 1.96 16.01 10.38
C VAL A 594 2.24 16.06 8.88
N GLU A 595 2.99 15.11 8.34
CA GLU A 595 3.19 14.96 6.88
C GLU A 595 1.87 14.71 6.14
N ASN A 596 0.98 13.89 6.70
CA ASN A 596 -0.35 13.67 6.12
C ASN A 596 -1.21 14.94 6.18
N LEU A 597 -1.17 15.68 7.29
CA LEU A 597 -1.90 16.94 7.43
C LEU A 597 -1.44 17.97 6.41
N THR A 598 -0.12 18.16 6.29
CA THR A 598 0.46 19.09 5.32
C THR A 598 0.13 18.68 3.89
N PHE A 599 0.17 17.39 3.57
CA PHE A 599 -0.28 16.86 2.27
C PHE A 599 -1.77 17.15 2.02
N THR A 600 -2.63 16.93 3.02
CA THR A 600 -4.07 17.21 2.91
C THR A 600 -4.31 18.68 2.65
N LEU A 601 -3.63 19.59 3.37
CA LEU A 601 -3.71 21.03 3.16
C LEU A 601 -3.21 21.41 1.75
N GLU A 602 -2.03 20.95 1.32
CA GLU A 602 -1.51 21.24 -0.03
C GLU A 602 -2.45 20.78 -1.16
N SER A 603 -3.14 19.66 -0.95
CA SER A 603 -4.05 19.11 -1.95
C SER A 603 -5.39 19.84 -2.05
N LYS A 604 -5.80 20.52 -0.98
CA LYS A 604 -7.14 21.13 -0.84
C LYS A 604 -7.13 22.65 -0.92
N ILE A 605 -6.03 23.30 -0.58
CA ILE A 605 -5.89 24.75 -0.66
C ILE A 605 -5.69 25.15 -2.13
N PRO A 606 -6.53 26.04 -2.68
CA PRO A 606 -6.32 26.53 -4.04
C PRO A 606 -5.08 27.43 -4.08
N LYS A 607 -4.24 27.23 -5.10
CA LYS A 607 -3.04 28.05 -5.34
C LYS A 607 -3.42 29.43 -5.89
N LEU A 608 -3.97 30.26 -5.03
CA LEU A 608 -4.20 31.68 -5.28
C LEU A 608 -3.03 32.49 -4.73
N THR A 609 -2.73 33.64 -5.33
CA THR A 609 -1.68 34.56 -4.88
C THR A 609 -1.82 34.93 -3.39
N GLU A 610 -3.06 35.05 -2.95
CA GLU A 610 -3.44 35.39 -1.59
C GLU A 610 -3.15 34.24 -0.59
N ASN A 611 -3.05 33.00 -1.08
CA ASN A 611 -2.75 31.81 -0.27
C ASN A 611 -1.25 31.41 -0.33
N GLU A 612 -0.38 32.14 -1.05
CA GLU A 612 1.04 31.76 -1.23
C GLU A 612 1.80 31.61 0.09
N HIS A 613 1.58 32.51 1.04
CA HIS A 613 2.18 32.47 2.37
C HIS A 613 1.90 31.15 3.12
N ILE A 614 0.75 30.53 2.87
CA ILE A 614 0.37 29.24 3.50
C ILE A 614 1.25 28.11 2.96
N PHE A 615 1.57 28.12 1.66
CA PHE A 615 2.45 27.13 1.05
C PHE A 615 3.91 27.30 1.48
N GLU A 616 4.36 28.52 1.75
CA GLU A 616 5.67 28.77 2.37
C GLU A 616 5.74 28.13 3.75
N MET A 617 4.74 28.38 4.61
CA MET A 617 4.66 27.75 5.94
C MET A 617 4.62 26.22 5.87
N ILE A 618 3.88 25.65 4.92
CA ILE A 618 3.85 24.19 4.72
C ILE A 618 5.24 23.67 4.31
N ASN A 619 5.94 24.33 3.39
CA ASN A 619 7.28 23.89 2.98
C ASN A 619 8.28 23.97 4.15
N GLU A 620 8.25 25.03 4.95
CA GLU A 620 9.12 25.14 6.11
C GLU A 620 8.83 24.11 7.21
N SER A 621 7.64 23.53 7.25
CA SER A 621 7.32 22.43 8.18
C SER A 621 7.96 21.11 7.75
N LYS A 622 8.14 20.87 6.44
CA LYS A 622 8.72 19.64 5.88
C LYS A 622 10.22 19.47 6.19
N ASP A 623 10.94 20.59 6.35
CA ASP A 623 12.37 20.59 6.64
C ASP A 623 12.68 20.51 8.15
N GLN A 624 11.66 20.57 9.01
CA GLN A 624 11.85 20.60 10.47
C GLN A 624 12.13 19.21 11.05
N LYS A 625 13.19 19.11 11.86
CA LYS A 625 13.61 17.86 12.52
C LYS A 625 13.24 17.78 13.99
N ASP A 626 12.92 18.92 14.60
CA ASP A 626 12.45 18.99 15.99
C ASP A 626 10.94 18.75 16.06
N LEU A 627 10.53 17.70 16.79
CA LEU A 627 9.13 17.25 16.90
C LEU A 627 8.21 18.28 17.57
N VAL A 628 8.71 19.01 18.55
CA VAL A 628 7.93 20.05 19.25
C VAL A 628 7.63 21.19 18.29
N THR A 629 8.66 21.70 17.62
CA THR A 629 8.52 22.77 16.63
C THR A 629 7.64 22.34 15.45
N LEU A 630 7.70 21.06 15.06
CA LEU A 630 6.86 20.50 14.00
C LEU A 630 5.36 20.51 14.39
N LEU A 631 5.02 20.15 15.62
CA LEU A 631 3.65 20.21 16.12
C LEU A 631 3.16 21.65 16.34
N GLU A 632 4.03 22.55 16.80
CA GLU A 632 3.72 23.99 16.91
C GLU A 632 3.35 24.57 15.52
N LYS A 633 4.15 24.28 14.48
CA LYS A 633 3.82 24.66 13.10
C LYS A 633 2.51 24.05 12.59
N ALA A 634 2.24 22.79 12.94
CA ALA A 634 0.97 22.15 12.58
C ALA A 634 -0.23 22.86 13.24
N SER A 635 -0.07 23.30 14.50
CA SER A 635 -1.06 24.10 15.22
C SER A 635 -1.33 25.44 14.52
N GLU A 636 -0.27 26.17 14.14
CA GLU A 636 -0.37 27.43 13.39
C GLU A 636 -1.07 27.28 12.04
N LEU A 637 -0.73 26.23 11.27
CA LEU A 637 -1.36 25.95 9.97
C LEU A 637 -2.87 25.71 10.09
N ILE A 638 -3.32 25.10 11.18
CA ILE A 638 -4.75 24.84 11.42
C ILE A 638 -5.51 26.14 11.71
N ASP A 639 -4.89 27.06 12.46
CA ASP A 639 -5.52 28.35 12.81
C ASP A 639 -5.80 29.22 11.57
N ILE A 640 -4.97 29.09 10.52
CA ILE A 640 -5.11 29.87 9.28
C ILE A 640 -6.22 29.31 8.37
N ILE A 641 -6.69 28.07 8.59
CA ILE A 641 -7.67 27.41 7.70
C ILE A 641 -8.93 28.25 7.44
N PRO A 642 -9.57 28.87 8.44
CA PRO A 642 -10.76 29.69 8.21
C PRO A 642 -10.50 30.93 7.35
N GLU A 643 -9.25 31.40 7.28
CA GLU A 643 -8.82 32.59 6.54
C GLU A 643 -8.43 32.28 5.08
N ILE A 644 -8.37 30.99 4.70
CA ILE A 644 -8.05 30.57 3.34
C ILE A 644 -9.06 31.17 2.36
N ILE A 645 -8.56 31.86 1.35
CA ILE A 645 -9.40 32.38 0.28
C ILE A 645 -9.78 31.23 -0.64
N ILE A 646 -11.07 30.95 -0.71
CA ILE A 646 -11.68 30.05 -1.68
C ILE A 646 -12.74 30.85 -2.42
N ASP A 647 -12.51 31.07 -3.72
CA ASP A 647 -13.45 31.73 -4.63
C ASP A 647 -14.04 30.66 -5.57
N PRO A 648 -15.27 30.17 -5.30
CA PRO A 648 -15.91 29.13 -6.10
C PRO A 648 -16.18 29.54 -7.54
N GLU A 649 -16.32 30.84 -7.83
CA GLU A 649 -16.51 31.34 -9.19
C GLU A 649 -15.20 31.31 -9.99
N ARG A 650 -14.08 31.69 -9.35
CA ARG A 650 -12.73 31.60 -9.94
C ARG A 650 -12.20 30.17 -10.09
N MET A 651 -12.89 29.15 -9.59
CA MET A 651 -12.48 27.74 -9.71
C MET A 651 -13.34 26.92 -10.69
N LYS A 652 -14.42 27.49 -11.23
CA LYS A 652 -15.27 26.80 -12.21
C LYS A 652 -14.55 26.69 -13.56
N PRO A 653 -14.58 25.51 -14.22
CA PRO A 653 -14.04 25.37 -15.57
C PRO A 653 -14.75 26.29 -16.56
N THR A 654 -13.96 27.04 -17.32
CA THR A 654 -14.44 27.94 -18.39
C THR A 654 -14.08 27.43 -19.77
N ILE A 655 -13.12 26.49 -19.86
CA ILE A 655 -12.66 25.87 -21.10
C ILE A 655 -12.79 24.34 -21.00
N GLY A 656 -13.46 23.74 -21.98
CA GLY A 656 -13.49 22.29 -22.15
C GLY A 656 -12.43 21.82 -23.14
N ILE A 657 -11.72 20.74 -22.84
CA ILE A 657 -10.86 20.04 -23.79
C ILE A 657 -11.41 18.64 -24.01
N ILE A 658 -11.60 18.28 -25.28
CA ILE A 658 -12.03 16.94 -25.69
C ILE A 658 -10.93 16.30 -26.52
N THR A 659 -10.62 15.05 -26.21
CA THR A 659 -9.73 14.18 -26.99
C THR A 659 -10.45 12.89 -27.38
N ALA A 660 -9.96 12.16 -28.38
CA ALA A 660 -10.56 10.91 -28.87
C ALA A 660 -9.79 9.67 -28.44
N LEU A 661 -8.46 9.76 -28.33
CA LEU A 661 -7.57 8.62 -28.07
C LEU A 661 -6.81 8.75 -26.74
N PRO A 662 -6.41 7.63 -26.10
CA PRO A 662 -5.64 7.67 -24.86
C PRO A 662 -4.32 8.46 -24.98
N LYS A 663 -3.64 8.39 -26.12
CA LYS A 663 -2.38 9.13 -26.39
C LYS A 663 -2.59 10.64 -26.45
N GLU A 664 -3.72 11.08 -26.99
CA GLU A 664 -4.12 12.49 -27.05
C GLU A 664 -4.49 13.00 -25.64
N TYR A 665 -5.27 12.21 -24.89
CA TYR A 665 -5.60 12.53 -23.51
C TYR A 665 -4.35 12.66 -22.65
N ALA A 666 -3.39 11.73 -22.78
CA ALA A 666 -2.12 11.78 -22.08
C ALA A 666 -1.33 13.04 -22.43
N ALA A 667 -1.23 13.39 -23.72
CA ALA A 667 -0.52 14.57 -24.20
C ALA A 667 -1.07 15.88 -23.62
N VAL A 668 -2.40 16.02 -23.50
CA VAL A 668 -3.00 17.20 -22.87
C VAL A 668 -2.83 17.16 -21.35
N SER A 669 -3.08 16.01 -20.71
CA SER A 669 -3.08 15.86 -19.24
C SER A 669 -1.73 16.19 -18.59
N VAL A 670 -0.60 15.94 -19.28
CA VAL A 670 0.73 16.26 -18.73
C VAL A 670 1.05 17.75 -18.70
N LEU A 671 0.32 18.57 -19.47
CA LEU A 671 0.52 20.02 -19.56
C LEU A 671 -0.41 20.81 -18.62
N LEU A 672 -1.31 20.13 -17.91
CA LEU A 672 -2.18 20.75 -16.90
C LEU A 672 -1.47 20.81 -15.54
N VAL A 673 -1.63 21.92 -14.82
CA VAL A 673 -1.21 22.04 -13.42
C VAL A 673 -2.40 21.85 -12.48
N ASN A 674 -2.13 21.55 -11.20
CA ASN A 674 -3.16 21.35 -10.15
C ASN A 674 -4.29 20.38 -10.58
N LYS A 675 -3.94 19.30 -11.27
CA LYS A 675 -4.93 18.41 -11.89
C LYS A 675 -5.62 17.46 -10.90
N ASN A 676 -6.92 17.27 -11.07
CA ASN A 676 -7.73 16.26 -10.40
C ASN A 676 -8.24 15.23 -11.41
N GLU A 677 -7.51 14.12 -11.56
CA GLU A 677 -7.79 13.08 -12.57
C GLU A 677 -9.01 12.19 -12.23
N LYS A 678 -9.57 12.31 -11.03
CA LYS A 678 -10.66 11.44 -10.54
C LYS A 678 -11.99 12.17 -10.38
N TYR A 679 -12.14 13.34 -10.97
CA TYR A 679 -13.37 14.12 -10.84
C TYR A 679 -14.55 13.38 -11.52
N LYS A 680 -15.58 13.09 -10.72
CA LYS A 680 -16.76 12.34 -11.17
C LYS A 680 -18.03 13.08 -10.79
N ILE A 681 -18.85 13.38 -11.79
CA ILE A 681 -20.18 13.95 -11.58
C ILE A 681 -21.13 12.84 -11.07
N PRO A 682 -21.87 13.06 -9.96
CA PRO A 682 -22.87 12.11 -9.47
C PRO A 682 -23.91 11.74 -10.53
N GLY A 683 -24.41 10.51 -10.48
CA GLY A 683 -25.42 9.98 -11.41
C GLY A 683 -25.10 8.57 -11.92
N SER A 684 -26.03 7.99 -12.67
CA SER A 684 -25.90 6.68 -13.32
C SER A 684 -25.33 6.80 -14.73
N GLY A 685 -24.74 5.71 -15.24
CA GLY A 685 -24.19 5.63 -16.61
C GLY A 685 -22.72 6.00 -16.76
N ALA A 686 -22.16 5.67 -17.92
CA ALA A 686 -20.77 5.97 -18.29
C ALA A 686 -20.60 7.44 -18.71
N GLY A 687 -19.35 7.92 -18.75
CA GLY A 687 -19.02 9.22 -19.35
C GLY A 687 -19.13 10.45 -18.44
N ARG A 688 -19.31 10.26 -17.14
CA ARG A 688 -19.38 11.31 -16.11
C ARG A 688 -18.03 11.57 -15.41
N ARG A 689 -16.93 11.06 -15.98
CA ARG A 689 -15.56 11.22 -15.45
C ARG A 689 -14.81 12.27 -16.26
N TYR A 690 -14.13 13.14 -15.55
CA TYR A 690 -13.39 14.27 -16.08
C TYR A 690 -12.07 14.43 -15.35
N CYS A 691 -11.12 15.09 -16.00
CA CYS A 691 -9.95 15.65 -15.34
C CYS A 691 -10.13 17.15 -15.26
N LEU A 692 -10.09 17.71 -14.05
CA LEU A 692 -10.02 19.15 -13.87
C LEU A 692 -8.55 19.57 -13.80
N GLY A 693 -8.21 20.75 -14.29
CA GLY A 693 -6.85 21.27 -14.18
C GLY A 693 -6.79 22.75 -14.53
N GLU A 694 -5.60 23.32 -14.40
CA GLU A 694 -5.35 24.75 -14.61
C GLU A 694 -4.28 24.93 -15.70
N ILE A 695 -4.38 26.06 -16.41
CA ILE A 695 -3.31 26.60 -17.26
C ILE A 695 -3.02 28.04 -16.82
N PRO A 696 -1.81 28.34 -16.33
CA PRO A 696 -1.36 29.71 -16.08
C PRO A 696 -1.30 30.53 -17.38
N THR A 697 -1.67 31.81 -17.26
CA THR A 697 -1.51 32.84 -18.29
C THR A 697 -0.18 33.56 -18.12
N GLU A 698 0.27 34.27 -19.16
CA GLU A 698 1.49 35.09 -19.09
C GLU A 698 1.43 36.20 -18.01
N LYS A 699 0.23 36.62 -17.62
CA LYS A 699 0.00 37.70 -16.63
C LYS A 699 -0.19 37.20 -15.19
N GLY A 700 0.00 35.90 -14.94
CA GLY A 700 -0.16 35.29 -13.61
C GLY A 700 -1.59 34.87 -13.25
N ASN A 701 -2.60 35.25 -14.05
CA ASN A 701 -3.95 34.67 -13.96
C ASN A 701 -3.96 33.21 -14.43
N LYS A 702 -5.06 32.49 -14.23
CA LYS A 702 -5.19 31.09 -14.63
C LYS A 702 -6.53 30.81 -15.30
N HIS A 703 -6.49 29.91 -16.29
CA HIS A 703 -7.69 29.33 -16.89
C HIS A 703 -7.98 27.98 -16.23
N ASN A 704 -9.22 27.76 -15.82
CA ASN A 704 -9.68 26.46 -15.32
C ASN A 704 -10.26 25.63 -16.45
N LEU A 705 -9.86 24.37 -16.50
CA LEU A 705 -10.17 23.48 -17.60
C LEU A 705 -10.84 22.21 -17.12
N VAL A 706 -11.66 21.67 -18.01
CA VAL A 706 -12.20 20.32 -17.90
C VAL A 706 -11.79 19.50 -19.12
N LEU A 707 -11.03 18.43 -18.89
CA LEU A 707 -10.55 17.49 -19.89
C LEU A 707 -11.37 16.19 -19.87
N THR A 708 -11.74 15.69 -21.04
CA THR A 708 -12.39 14.38 -21.18
C THR A 708 -11.98 13.66 -22.46
N ASN A 709 -12.22 12.35 -22.49
CA ASN A 709 -12.04 11.51 -23.67
C ASN A 709 -13.41 11.07 -24.21
N ALA A 710 -13.67 11.34 -25.48
CA ALA A 710 -14.92 11.02 -26.17
C ALA A 710 -14.95 9.64 -26.83
N GLY A 711 -13.78 9.10 -27.21
CA GLY A 711 -13.68 8.02 -28.19
C GLY A 711 -13.76 8.53 -29.64
N MET A 712 -13.50 7.64 -30.60
CA MET A 712 -13.50 7.97 -32.03
C MET A 712 -14.91 8.10 -32.61
N GLY A 713 -15.10 9.07 -33.52
CA GLY A 713 -16.34 9.25 -34.27
C GLY A 713 -17.22 10.41 -33.80
N ASN A 714 -17.91 11.04 -34.76
CA ASN A 714 -18.68 12.27 -34.56
C ASN A 714 -19.80 12.12 -33.52
N ASN A 715 -20.52 11.00 -33.53
CA ASN A 715 -21.66 10.80 -32.62
C ASN A 715 -21.22 10.74 -31.15
N LEU A 716 -20.11 10.04 -30.89
CA LEU A 716 -19.53 9.94 -29.54
C LEU A 716 -18.98 11.29 -29.09
N ALA A 717 -18.29 12.00 -29.99
CA ALA A 717 -17.79 13.34 -29.74
C ALA A 717 -18.90 14.35 -29.42
N ALA A 718 -19.98 14.36 -30.21
CA ALA A 718 -21.16 15.21 -29.98
C ALA A 718 -21.84 14.90 -28.64
N THR A 719 -22.05 13.61 -28.34
CA THR A 719 -22.64 13.17 -27.06
C THR A 719 -21.76 13.61 -25.88
N LYS A 720 -20.43 13.45 -26.01
CA LYS A 720 -19.48 13.83 -24.97
C LYS A 720 -19.46 15.34 -24.74
N ALA A 721 -19.43 16.12 -25.81
CA ALA A 721 -19.46 17.58 -25.75
C ALA A 721 -20.74 18.08 -25.07
N SER A 722 -21.90 17.53 -25.46
CA SER A 722 -23.19 17.89 -24.86
C SER A 722 -23.21 17.61 -23.35
N LEU A 723 -22.77 16.42 -22.93
CA LEU A 723 -22.67 16.07 -21.51
C LEU A 723 -21.67 16.94 -20.74
N LEU A 724 -20.54 17.31 -21.35
CA LEU A 724 -19.57 18.20 -20.73
C LEU A 724 -20.18 19.57 -20.46
N MET A 725 -20.85 20.18 -21.44
CA MET A 725 -21.48 21.49 -21.28
C MET A 725 -22.65 21.46 -20.29
N GLU A 726 -23.40 20.35 -20.26
CA GLU A 726 -24.49 20.14 -19.30
C GLU A 726 -23.97 20.01 -17.86
N HIS A 727 -22.85 19.30 -17.65
CA HIS A 727 -22.23 19.16 -16.34
C HIS A 727 -21.43 20.40 -15.91
N PHE A 728 -20.92 21.19 -16.85
CA PHE A 728 -20.09 22.37 -16.60
C PHE A 728 -20.66 23.59 -17.36
N PRO A 729 -21.74 24.21 -16.85
CA PRO A 729 -22.44 25.29 -17.55
C PRO A 729 -21.63 26.59 -17.72
N ASN A 730 -20.49 26.71 -17.02
CA ASN A 730 -19.59 27.87 -17.14
C ASN A 730 -18.59 27.74 -18.29
N VAL A 731 -18.55 26.59 -18.95
CA VAL A 731 -17.69 26.37 -20.11
C VAL A 731 -18.20 27.23 -21.27
N LYS A 732 -17.37 28.18 -21.70
CA LYS A 732 -17.68 29.09 -22.82
C LYS A 732 -17.05 28.67 -24.14
N SER A 733 -16.06 27.78 -24.08
CA SER A 733 -15.28 27.31 -25.22
C SER A 733 -14.91 25.84 -25.09
N ILE A 734 -15.02 25.07 -26.18
CA ILE A 734 -14.51 23.69 -26.28
C ILE A 734 -13.40 23.60 -27.33
N ILE A 735 -12.25 23.07 -26.95
CA ILE A 735 -11.15 22.80 -27.88
C ILE A 735 -11.05 21.30 -28.11
N MET A 736 -11.22 20.88 -29.36
CA MET A 736 -10.91 19.50 -29.77
C MET A 736 -9.42 19.38 -30.05
N VAL A 737 -8.74 18.54 -29.29
CA VAL A 737 -7.30 18.31 -29.43
C VAL A 737 -7.07 16.84 -29.79
N GLY A 738 -6.32 16.60 -30.84
CA GLY A 738 -5.98 15.23 -31.20
C GLY A 738 -5.10 15.12 -32.42
N ILE A 739 -5.06 13.93 -33.01
CA ILE A 739 -4.32 13.65 -34.23
C ILE A 739 -5.25 13.63 -35.44
N SER A 740 -4.70 13.79 -36.64
CA SER A 740 -5.42 13.70 -37.90
C SER A 740 -4.49 13.30 -39.03
N GLY A 741 -5.08 12.90 -40.16
CA GLY A 741 -4.33 12.77 -41.40
C GLY A 741 -4.17 14.14 -42.07
N GLY A 742 -2.97 14.42 -42.55
CA GLY A 742 -2.62 15.66 -43.24
C GLY A 742 -3.01 15.61 -44.71
N VAL A 743 -3.25 16.80 -45.27
CA VAL A 743 -3.59 16.98 -46.68
C VAL A 743 -2.44 17.71 -47.38
N PRO A 744 -1.50 16.98 -48.00
CA PRO A 744 -0.33 17.56 -48.63
C PRO A 744 -0.70 18.25 -49.95
N ASN A 745 0.08 19.27 -50.33
CA ASN A 745 -0.04 19.97 -51.61
C ASN A 745 1.35 20.30 -52.20
N PRO A 746 1.99 19.34 -52.90
CA PRO A 746 3.35 19.53 -53.44
C PRO A 746 3.48 20.76 -54.35
N ASP A 747 2.41 21.13 -55.06
CA ASP A 747 2.39 22.26 -55.99
C ASP A 747 2.27 23.62 -55.30
N LYS A 748 1.82 23.65 -54.03
CA LYS A 748 1.67 24.88 -53.24
C LYS A 748 2.34 24.72 -51.88
N VAL A 749 3.60 25.14 -51.79
CA VAL A 749 4.44 25.03 -50.59
C VAL A 749 3.79 25.59 -49.32
N ASN A 750 3.08 26.71 -49.42
CA ASN A 750 2.40 27.31 -48.27
C ASN A 750 1.24 26.45 -47.75
N ASP A 751 0.68 25.58 -48.60
CA ASP A 751 -0.43 24.67 -48.31
C ASP A 751 0.03 23.23 -48.05
N HIS A 752 1.34 22.97 -48.11
CA HIS A 752 1.91 21.63 -48.08
C HIS A 752 2.13 21.13 -46.65
N VAL A 753 1.07 20.56 -46.07
CA VAL A 753 1.08 19.94 -44.73
C VAL A 753 1.90 18.65 -44.72
N ARG A 754 2.71 18.45 -43.67
CA ARG A 754 3.56 17.26 -43.47
C ARG A 754 3.35 16.56 -42.13
N LEU A 755 3.93 15.36 -41.99
CA LEU A 755 3.93 14.63 -40.73
C LEU A 755 4.63 15.43 -39.62
N GLY A 756 4.03 15.44 -38.43
CA GLY A 756 4.51 16.21 -37.29
C GLY A 756 4.18 17.71 -37.31
N ASP A 757 3.49 18.20 -38.35
CA ASP A 757 2.91 19.56 -38.35
C ASP A 757 1.65 19.63 -37.48
N VAL A 758 1.18 20.86 -37.22
CA VAL A 758 -0.10 21.12 -36.55
C VAL A 758 -1.03 21.89 -37.49
N VAL A 759 -2.29 21.49 -37.52
CA VAL A 759 -3.37 22.17 -38.26
C VAL A 759 -4.40 22.70 -37.27
N VAL A 760 -4.74 23.98 -37.40
CA VAL A 760 -5.72 24.68 -36.58
C VAL A 760 -6.88 25.14 -37.45
N SER A 761 -8.11 24.91 -37.01
CA SER A 761 -9.31 25.34 -37.75
C SER A 761 -9.38 26.86 -37.86
N ASN A 762 -9.63 27.38 -39.06
CA ASN A 762 -9.84 28.81 -39.31
C ASN A 762 -11.32 29.22 -39.29
N GLU A 763 -11.69 30.39 -39.79
CA GLU A 763 -13.07 30.89 -39.83
C GLU A 763 -14.06 29.99 -40.60
N TYR A 764 -13.57 29.12 -41.49
CA TYR A 764 -14.38 28.11 -42.19
C TYR A 764 -14.58 26.82 -41.38
N GLY A 765 -13.91 26.70 -40.23
CA GLY A 765 -14.14 25.64 -39.25
C GLY A 765 -13.98 24.23 -39.80
N VAL A 766 -15.03 23.44 -39.61
CA VAL A 766 -15.04 22.00 -39.89
C VAL A 766 -16.00 21.69 -41.05
N ILE A 767 -15.47 21.03 -42.09
CA ILE A 767 -16.23 20.59 -43.26
C ILE A 767 -16.71 19.15 -43.05
N GLN A 768 -17.99 18.95 -42.76
CA GLN A 768 -18.55 17.60 -42.69
C GLN A 768 -18.80 17.05 -44.11
N TYR A 769 -17.90 16.19 -44.61
CA TYR A 769 -17.91 15.78 -46.02
C TYR A 769 -18.76 14.53 -46.32
N ASP A 770 -19.21 13.79 -45.31
CA ASP A 770 -20.09 12.64 -45.46
C ASP A 770 -21.58 13.00 -45.35
N ASN A 771 -21.91 14.21 -44.89
CA ASN A 771 -23.29 14.72 -44.81
C ASN A 771 -23.76 15.27 -46.17
N ILE A 772 -23.99 14.35 -47.10
CA ILE A 772 -24.30 14.65 -48.49
C ILE A 772 -25.70 14.22 -48.90
N LYS A 773 -26.28 14.96 -49.85
CA LYS A 773 -27.42 14.53 -50.67
C LYS A 773 -26.85 14.05 -52.00
N LYS A 774 -27.02 12.76 -52.29
CA LYS A 774 -26.65 12.15 -53.57
C LYS A 774 -27.87 12.13 -54.49
N GLU A 775 -27.80 12.91 -55.57
CA GLU A 775 -28.77 12.91 -56.66
C GLU A 775 -28.17 12.19 -57.88
N SER A 776 -28.99 11.83 -58.88
CA SER A 776 -28.58 10.97 -60.02
C SER A 776 -27.33 11.44 -60.77
N GLN A 777 -26.99 12.73 -60.72
CA GLN A 777 -25.81 13.31 -61.38
C GLN A 777 -25.02 14.30 -60.50
N LYS A 778 -25.41 14.52 -59.24
CA LYS A 778 -24.81 15.58 -58.39
C LYS A 778 -24.73 15.17 -56.93
N ILE A 779 -23.62 15.52 -56.28
CA ILE A 779 -23.44 15.44 -54.84
C ILE A 779 -23.57 16.87 -54.27
N ILE A 780 -24.52 17.06 -53.37
CA ILE A 780 -24.77 18.33 -52.67
C ILE A 780 -24.40 18.14 -51.19
N PHE A 781 -23.62 19.05 -50.62
CA PHE A 781 -23.23 19.02 -49.21
C PHE A 781 -24.29 19.76 -48.40
N ARG A 782 -24.83 19.13 -47.34
CA ARG A 782 -26.12 19.53 -46.78
C ARG A 782 -26.07 20.74 -45.83
N ASN A 783 -24.94 21.05 -45.20
CA ASN A 783 -24.81 22.16 -44.26
C ASN A 783 -23.56 23.00 -44.52
N PRO A 784 -23.61 24.34 -44.36
CA PRO A 784 -22.41 25.13 -44.22
C PRO A 784 -21.70 24.76 -42.89
N PRO A 785 -20.37 24.88 -42.83
CA PRO A 785 -19.63 24.70 -41.59
C PRO A 785 -20.14 25.63 -40.50
N ARG A 786 -20.19 25.17 -39.25
CA ARG A 786 -20.32 26.07 -38.11
C ARG A 786 -19.01 26.87 -37.99
N PRO A 787 -19.05 28.20 -37.78
CA PRO A 787 -17.82 28.95 -37.55
C PRO A 787 -17.25 28.65 -36.15
N PRO A 788 -15.93 28.55 -35.98
CA PRO A 788 -15.29 28.45 -34.67
C PRO A 788 -15.47 29.73 -33.82
N SER A 789 -15.07 29.65 -32.55
CA SER A 789 -15.12 30.76 -31.60
C SER A 789 -14.31 31.96 -32.09
N ALA A 790 -14.95 33.12 -32.20
CA ALA A 790 -14.28 34.36 -32.59
C ALA A 790 -13.12 34.71 -31.64
N SER A 791 -13.30 34.48 -30.33
CA SER A 791 -12.25 34.74 -29.32
C SER A 791 -11.06 33.79 -29.47
N LEU A 792 -11.30 32.50 -29.72
CA LEU A 792 -10.19 31.56 -29.95
C LEU A 792 -9.48 31.83 -31.27
N LEU A 793 -10.20 32.24 -32.32
CA LEU A 793 -9.62 32.63 -33.61
C LEU A 793 -8.77 33.90 -33.51
N GLU A 794 -9.12 34.81 -32.61
CA GLU A 794 -8.29 35.98 -32.31
C GLU A 794 -6.94 35.57 -31.71
N GLU A 795 -6.93 34.63 -30.75
CA GLU A 795 -5.69 34.09 -30.17
C GLU A 795 -4.82 33.35 -31.18
N VAL A 796 -5.44 32.61 -32.11
CA VAL A 796 -4.71 31.99 -33.23
C VAL A 796 -3.95 33.05 -34.05
N LYS A 797 -4.57 34.21 -34.29
CA LYS A 797 -3.92 35.32 -35.01
C LYS A 797 -2.80 35.97 -34.20
N TYR A 798 -2.95 36.09 -32.88
CA TYR A 798 -1.87 36.57 -32.01
C TYR A 798 -0.68 35.61 -32.00
N LEU A 799 -0.93 34.29 -31.93
CA LEU A 799 0.13 33.29 -32.05
C LEU A 799 0.80 33.31 -33.42
N GLU A 800 0.04 33.49 -34.51
CA GLU A 800 0.60 33.64 -35.86
C GLU A 800 1.49 34.89 -35.97
N ALA A 801 1.04 36.02 -35.40
CA ALA A 801 1.86 37.24 -35.32
C ALA A 801 3.12 37.03 -34.47
N GLY A 802 3.01 36.31 -33.34
CA GLY A 802 4.13 35.92 -32.51
C GLY A 802 5.15 35.05 -33.26
N GLU A 803 4.68 34.08 -34.04
CA GLU A 803 5.55 33.21 -34.85
C GLU A 803 6.35 34.01 -35.88
N ILE A 804 5.72 35.01 -36.54
CA ILE A 804 6.39 35.91 -37.48
C ILE A 804 7.51 36.70 -36.78
N LEU A 805 7.32 37.07 -35.51
CA LEU A 805 8.32 37.73 -34.68
C LEU A 805 9.36 36.75 -34.08
N GLY A 806 9.25 35.45 -34.38
CA GLY A 806 10.14 34.40 -33.88
C GLY A 806 9.75 33.85 -32.50
N ASN A 807 8.63 34.28 -31.91
CA ASN A 807 8.12 33.73 -30.66
C ASN A 807 7.32 32.44 -30.93
N ARG A 808 7.83 31.31 -30.44
CA ARG A 808 7.25 29.97 -30.65
C ARG A 808 7.00 29.28 -29.29
N PRO A 809 6.03 29.77 -28.50
CA PRO A 809 5.85 29.36 -27.10
C PRO A 809 5.45 27.89 -26.92
N TRP A 810 5.00 27.20 -27.97
CA TRP A 810 4.70 25.77 -27.92
C TRP A 810 5.96 24.88 -27.84
N GLU A 811 7.14 25.36 -28.26
CA GLU A 811 8.35 24.53 -28.32
C GLU A 811 8.79 24.02 -26.94
N LYS A 812 8.77 24.89 -25.91
CA LYS A 812 9.02 24.49 -24.51
C LYS A 812 8.07 23.38 -24.04
N TYR A 813 6.80 23.43 -24.47
CA TYR A 813 5.79 22.44 -24.08
C TYR A 813 5.92 21.12 -24.84
N ILE A 814 6.44 21.16 -26.07
CA ILE A 814 6.83 19.95 -26.80
C ILE A 814 7.94 19.25 -26.04
N ASP A 815 9.04 19.94 -25.74
CA ASP A 815 10.19 19.36 -25.04
C ASP A 815 9.79 18.79 -23.67
N GLN A 816 8.98 19.53 -22.90
CA GLN A 816 8.43 19.08 -21.63
C GLN A 816 7.61 17.78 -21.80
N SER A 817 6.71 17.75 -22.79
CA SER A 817 5.83 16.60 -23.01
C SER A 817 6.57 15.36 -23.52
N LEU A 818 7.53 15.52 -24.42
CA LEU A 818 8.36 14.43 -24.93
C LEU A 818 9.13 13.74 -23.82
N SER A 819 9.71 14.53 -22.91
CA SER A 819 10.43 14.03 -21.73
C SER A 819 9.52 13.23 -20.79
N ILE A 820 8.35 13.78 -20.44
CA ILE A 820 7.41 13.14 -19.49
C ILE A 820 6.78 11.88 -20.09
N ILE A 821 6.35 11.94 -21.34
CA ILE A 821 5.68 10.82 -22.04
C ILE A 821 6.71 9.76 -22.51
N LYS A 822 8.01 10.08 -22.46
CA LYS A 822 9.11 9.23 -22.91
C LYS A 822 8.96 8.82 -24.37
N THR A 823 8.63 9.80 -25.20
CA THR A 823 8.50 9.64 -26.65
C THR A 823 9.44 10.60 -27.37
N ILE A 824 9.72 10.32 -28.64
CA ILE A 824 10.62 11.13 -29.47
C ILE A 824 9.93 11.51 -30.77
N ARG A 825 10.38 12.62 -31.37
CA ARG A 825 10.02 12.93 -32.75
C ARG A 825 10.59 11.85 -33.68
N PRO A 826 9.78 11.20 -34.53
CA PRO A 826 10.30 10.33 -35.59
C PRO A 826 11.27 11.10 -36.50
N SER A 827 12.21 10.39 -37.11
CA SER A 827 13.22 11.01 -37.96
C SER A 827 12.63 11.51 -39.29
N GLU A 828 13.24 12.53 -39.90
CA GLU A 828 12.72 13.16 -41.14
C GLU A 828 12.62 12.17 -42.32
N ASP A 829 13.43 11.11 -42.35
CA ASP A 829 13.36 10.06 -43.37
C ASP A 829 12.08 9.20 -43.28
N LYS A 830 11.34 9.33 -42.17
CA LYS A 830 10.02 8.72 -41.97
C LYS A 830 8.87 9.59 -42.44
N ASP A 831 9.14 10.82 -42.86
CA ASP A 831 8.17 11.69 -43.52
C ASP A 831 8.15 11.38 -45.03
N ILE A 832 7.36 10.36 -45.40
CA ILE A 832 7.28 9.83 -46.77
C ILE A 832 5.91 10.15 -47.35
N LEU A 833 5.90 10.89 -48.46
CA LEU A 833 4.70 11.19 -49.23
C LEU A 833 4.65 10.33 -50.50
N TYR A 834 3.54 9.64 -50.72
CA TYR A 834 3.28 8.86 -51.93
C TYR A 834 2.40 9.61 -52.93
N CYS A 835 2.57 9.30 -54.22
CA CYS A 835 1.80 9.87 -55.32
C CYS A 835 0.35 9.40 -55.28
N SER A 836 -0.58 10.35 -55.43
CA SER A 836 -2.02 10.07 -55.44
C SER A 836 -2.45 9.22 -56.63
N ASP A 837 -1.73 9.30 -57.76
CA ASP A 837 -2.04 8.55 -58.98
C ASP A 837 -1.37 7.18 -59.03
N ILE A 838 -0.17 7.06 -58.46
CA ILE A 838 0.62 5.83 -58.41
C ILE A 838 1.10 5.62 -56.97
N GLN A 839 0.37 4.82 -56.19
CA GLN A 839 0.56 4.75 -54.73
C GLN A 839 1.95 4.27 -54.28
N GLU A 840 2.70 3.56 -55.12
CA GLU A 840 4.06 3.07 -54.79
C GLU A 840 5.15 4.11 -55.13
N GLU A 841 4.81 5.21 -55.82
CA GLU A 841 5.76 6.25 -56.20
C GLU A 841 5.89 7.28 -55.09
N ILE A 842 7.11 7.48 -54.59
CA ILE A 842 7.42 8.48 -53.56
C ILE A 842 7.60 9.85 -54.23
N ILE A 843 6.90 10.86 -53.72
CA ILE A 843 7.04 12.26 -54.11
C ILE A 843 7.95 12.97 -53.11
N ASN A 844 8.98 13.63 -53.62
CA ASN A 844 9.81 14.49 -52.79
C ASN A 844 9.03 15.72 -52.34
N HIS A 845 9.10 15.98 -51.04
CA HIS A 845 8.57 17.20 -50.48
C HIS A 845 9.22 18.45 -51.09
N PRO A 846 8.46 19.52 -51.43
CA PRO A 846 9.01 20.74 -52.00
C PRO A 846 9.90 21.50 -51.01
N LYS A 847 10.84 22.32 -51.51
CA LYS A 847 11.66 23.17 -50.64
C LYS A 847 10.81 24.27 -50.01
N ASP A 848 10.79 24.33 -48.68
CA ASP A 848 10.01 25.30 -47.91
C ASP A 848 10.96 26.18 -47.07
N PRO A 849 11.11 27.48 -47.37
CA PRO A 849 12.00 28.37 -46.64
C PRO A 849 11.50 28.67 -45.21
N LYS A 850 10.22 28.43 -44.90
CA LYS A 850 9.64 28.64 -43.57
C LYS A 850 9.80 27.43 -42.64
N ARG A 851 10.22 26.27 -43.18
CA ARG A 851 10.38 25.05 -42.40
C ARG A 851 11.76 24.99 -41.75
N ILE A 852 11.76 24.87 -40.42
CA ILE A 852 12.97 24.66 -39.62
C ILE A 852 13.07 23.16 -39.32
N LYS A 853 14.25 22.58 -39.57
CA LYS A 853 14.49 21.14 -39.37
C LYS A 853 14.26 20.77 -37.91
N GLY A 854 13.53 19.68 -37.64
CA GLY A 854 13.24 19.25 -36.27
C GLY A 854 12.05 19.95 -35.60
N GLN A 855 11.51 21.01 -36.19
CA GLN A 855 10.40 21.77 -35.63
C GLN A 855 9.10 21.56 -36.42
N LEU A 856 7.96 21.71 -35.74
CA LEU A 856 6.65 21.70 -36.40
C LEU A 856 6.44 22.98 -37.21
N ARG A 857 5.56 22.91 -38.21
CA ARG A 857 4.95 24.08 -38.85
C ARG A 857 3.47 24.15 -38.50
N VAL A 858 2.98 25.36 -38.23
CA VAL A 858 1.55 25.62 -37.96
C VAL A 858 0.85 25.96 -39.26
N PHE A 859 -0.30 25.32 -39.51
CA PHE A 859 -1.18 25.59 -40.64
C PHE A 859 -2.56 25.99 -40.13
N ILE A 860 -3.06 27.12 -40.60
CA ILE A 860 -4.41 27.60 -40.29
C ILE A 860 -5.29 27.34 -41.51
N GLY A 861 -6.37 26.57 -41.35
CA GLY A 861 -7.25 26.26 -42.47
C GLY A 861 -8.45 25.37 -42.14
N PRO A 862 -9.32 25.10 -43.12
CA PRO A 862 -10.47 24.23 -42.93
C PRO A 862 -10.04 22.79 -42.62
N ILE A 863 -10.78 22.11 -41.76
CA ILE A 863 -10.54 20.69 -41.40
C ILE A 863 -11.73 19.85 -41.86
N ALA A 864 -11.49 18.76 -42.58
CA ALA A 864 -12.54 17.84 -43.02
C ALA A 864 -12.87 16.83 -41.92
N SER A 865 -14.16 16.53 -41.75
CA SER A 865 -14.67 15.60 -40.74
C SER A 865 -15.69 14.62 -41.32
N ALA A 866 -15.64 13.36 -40.92
CA ALA A 866 -16.66 12.35 -41.25
C ALA A 866 -16.63 11.15 -40.30
N ASN A 867 -17.69 10.34 -40.32
CA ASN A 867 -17.70 9.03 -39.67
C ASN A 867 -16.98 7.93 -40.48
N ILE A 868 -16.45 8.28 -41.66
CA ILE A 868 -15.74 7.36 -42.55
C ILE A 868 -14.25 7.68 -42.50
N LEU A 869 -13.42 6.67 -42.21
CA LEU A 869 -11.97 6.77 -42.27
C LEU A 869 -11.51 6.92 -43.73
N GLN A 870 -10.85 8.03 -44.06
CA GLN A 870 -10.30 8.28 -45.41
C GLN A 870 -8.92 7.64 -45.58
N LYS A 871 -8.78 6.76 -46.59
CA LYS A 871 -7.50 6.12 -46.99
C LYS A 871 -7.25 6.21 -48.50
N ASP A 872 -8.14 6.86 -49.25
CA ASP A 872 -7.97 7.07 -50.68
C ASP A 872 -7.32 8.45 -50.92
N PRO A 873 -6.05 8.51 -51.38
CA PRO A 873 -5.36 9.77 -51.62
C PRO A 873 -6.03 10.60 -52.72
N LYS A 874 -6.74 9.99 -53.69
CA LYS A 874 -7.50 10.73 -54.71
C LYS A 874 -8.74 11.37 -54.11
N ALA A 875 -9.42 10.70 -53.18
CA ALA A 875 -10.54 11.28 -52.47
C ALA A 875 -10.09 12.41 -51.53
N ARG A 876 -8.97 12.24 -50.82
CA ARG A 876 -8.30 13.29 -50.04
C ARG A 876 -8.00 14.53 -50.90
N ASP A 877 -7.37 14.34 -52.05
CA ASP A 877 -7.00 15.43 -52.95
C ASP A 877 -8.22 16.15 -53.52
N LYS A 878 -9.31 15.43 -53.83
CA LYS A 878 -10.58 16.06 -54.21
C LYS A 878 -11.16 16.93 -53.10
N LEU A 879 -11.02 16.53 -51.83
CA LEU A 879 -11.46 17.36 -50.70
C LEU A 879 -10.58 18.61 -50.57
N ARG A 880 -9.25 18.47 -50.71
CA ARG A 880 -8.31 19.59 -50.78
C ARG A 880 -8.71 20.61 -51.83
N ASP A 881 -8.90 20.16 -53.07
CA ASP A 881 -9.11 21.04 -54.21
C ASP A 881 -10.49 21.71 -54.16
N LYS A 882 -11.48 21.03 -53.57
CA LYS A 882 -12.83 21.55 -53.44
C LYS A 882 -13.03 22.49 -52.25
N PHE A 883 -12.47 22.15 -51.09
CA PHE A 883 -12.76 22.83 -49.82
C PHE A 883 -11.56 23.54 -49.21
N GLY A 884 -10.37 23.40 -49.80
CA GLY A 884 -9.13 23.97 -49.26
C GLY A 884 -8.67 23.31 -47.95
N VAL A 885 -9.20 22.13 -47.60
CA VAL A 885 -8.93 21.48 -46.31
C VAL A 885 -7.47 21.10 -46.15
N LYS A 886 -6.97 21.20 -44.92
CA LYS A 886 -5.57 20.94 -44.54
C LYS A 886 -5.38 19.62 -43.79
N ALA A 887 -6.45 19.12 -43.17
CA ALA A 887 -6.46 17.88 -42.40
C ALA A 887 -7.81 17.16 -42.55
N ILE A 888 -7.81 15.85 -42.29
CA ILE A 888 -8.99 14.99 -42.26
C ILE A 888 -9.02 14.21 -40.95
N GLU A 889 -10.13 14.30 -40.21
CA GLU A 889 -10.36 13.67 -38.91
C GLU A 889 -11.81 13.15 -38.77
N MET A 890 -12.19 12.61 -37.61
CA MET A 890 -13.45 11.86 -37.46
C MET A 890 -14.37 12.32 -36.30
N GLU A 891 -14.08 13.42 -35.61
CA GLU A 891 -14.83 13.83 -34.41
C GLU A 891 -15.41 15.25 -34.46
N ALA A 892 -14.72 16.17 -35.13
CA ALA A 892 -14.91 17.59 -34.89
C ALA A 892 -16.24 18.15 -35.40
N SER A 893 -16.85 17.54 -36.42
CA SER A 893 -18.17 18.00 -36.90
C SER A 893 -19.26 17.76 -35.86
N GLY A 894 -19.18 16.67 -35.10
CA GLY A 894 -20.09 16.43 -33.98
C GLY A 894 -19.94 17.45 -32.85
N ILE A 895 -18.70 17.84 -32.53
CA ILE A 895 -18.43 18.87 -31.53
C ILE A 895 -18.92 20.24 -32.01
N ALA A 896 -18.69 20.58 -33.28
CA ALA A 896 -19.16 21.83 -33.88
C ALA A 896 -20.68 21.96 -33.80
N ASP A 897 -21.44 20.90 -34.12
CA ASP A 897 -22.90 20.92 -34.01
C ASP A 897 -23.39 20.94 -32.55
N ALA A 898 -22.75 20.20 -31.65
CA ALA A 898 -23.11 20.22 -30.22
C ALA A 898 -22.90 21.60 -29.61
N THR A 899 -21.72 22.19 -29.81
CA THR A 899 -21.37 23.52 -29.28
C THR A 899 -22.26 24.62 -29.85
N TRP A 900 -22.58 24.56 -31.15
CA TRP A 900 -23.54 25.46 -31.78
C TRP A 900 -24.90 25.47 -31.10
N ASN A 901 -25.45 24.29 -30.77
CA ASN A 901 -26.75 24.18 -30.10
C ASN A 901 -26.74 24.68 -28.64
N HIS A 902 -25.56 24.71 -28.01
CA HIS A 902 -25.37 25.18 -26.64
C HIS A 902 -24.87 26.63 -26.55
N GLU A 903 -24.73 27.34 -27.68
CA GLU A 903 -24.16 28.69 -27.75
C GLU A 903 -22.74 28.79 -27.14
N VAL A 904 -21.98 27.71 -27.24
CA VAL A 904 -20.60 27.58 -26.76
C VAL A 904 -19.65 27.70 -27.96
N GLY A 905 -18.53 28.39 -27.79
CA GLY A 905 -17.51 28.49 -28.83
C GLY A 905 -16.74 27.18 -29.00
N TYR A 906 -16.15 26.92 -30.18
CA TYR A 906 -15.24 25.79 -30.35
C TYR A 906 -14.00 26.13 -31.18
N LEU A 907 -12.95 25.31 -31.07
CA LEU A 907 -11.79 25.32 -31.96
C LEU A 907 -11.27 23.89 -32.12
N VAL A 908 -10.61 23.59 -33.24
CA VAL A 908 -10.01 22.28 -33.50
C VAL A 908 -8.51 22.43 -33.74
N VAL A 909 -7.71 21.68 -33.00
CA VAL A 909 -6.25 21.61 -33.11
C VAL A 909 -5.84 20.16 -33.36
N ARG A 910 -5.21 19.90 -34.51
CA ARG A 910 -4.83 18.55 -34.94
C ARG A 910 -3.35 18.44 -35.28
N GLY A 911 -2.67 17.51 -34.64
CA GLY A 911 -1.32 17.08 -35.03
C GLY A 911 -1.39 16.07 -36.17
N ILE A 912 -0.45 16.15 -37.11
CA ILE A 912 -0.48 15.32 -38.32
C ILE A 912 0.30 14.03 -38.12
N CYS A 913 -0.38 12.88 -38.27
CA CYS A 913 0.21 11.56 -38.05
C CYS A 913 0.24 10.63 -39.27
N ASP A 914 -0.50 10.95 -40.33
CA ASP A 914 -0.50 10.22 -41.60
C ASP A 914 -0.95 11.13 -42.75
N TYR A 915 -0.99 10.63 -43.99
CA TYR A 915 -1.41 11.37 -45.18
C TYR A 915 -2.78 10.95 -45.74
N CYS A 916 -3.64 10.29 -44.97
CA CYS A 916 -4.93 9.74 -45.44
C CYS A 916 -4.80 8.83 -46.67
N ASP A 917 -3.74 8.02 -46.73
CA ASP A 917 -3.48 7.08 -47.82
C ASP A 917 -3.40 5.62 -47.32
N SER A 918 -3.04 4.71 -48.23
CA SER A 918 -2.89 3.28 -47.97
C SER A 918 -1.65 2.93 -47.13
N HIS A 919 -0.69 3.86 -46.97
CA HIS A 919 0.58 3.65 -46.25
C HIS A 919 0.55 4.15 -44.79
N LYS A 920 -0.63 4.57 -44.31
CA LYS A 920 -0.87 4.99 -42.93
C LYS A 920 -0.30 3.98 -41.91
N ASN A 921 0.51 4.49 -40.97
CA ASN A 921 1.03 3.75 -39.82
C ASN A 921 0.85 4.54 -38.52
N ASP A 922 1.23 3.94 -37.39
CA ASP A 922 1.04 4.53 -36.05
C ASP A 922 2.28 5.27 -35.50
N GLU A 923 3.37 5.34 -36.27
CA GLU A 923 4.70 5.81 -35.83
C GLU A 923 4.66 7.27 -35.37
N TRP A 924 3.95 8.13 -36.09
CA TRP A 924 3.87 9.57 -35.80
C TRP A 924 2.80 9.94 -34.77
N GLN A 925 1.93 9.01 -34.36
CA GLN A 925 0.73 9.37 -33.59
C GLN A 925 1.02 9.93 -32.20
N GLN A 926 2.07 9.45 -31.51
CA GLN A 926 2.44 10.00 -30.20
C GLN A 926 3.00 11.42 -30.32
N TYR A 927 3.92 11.63 -31.27
CA TYR A 927 4.50 12.96 -31.52
C TYR A 927 3.43 13.95 -32.00
N ALA A 928 2.55 13.54 -32.91
CA ALA A 928 1.41 14.32 -33.38
C ALA A 928 0.49 14.76 -32.23
N ALA A 929 0.18 13.86 -31.29
CA ALA A 929 -0.61 14.20 -30.10
C ALA A 929 0.10 15.24 -29.22
N VAL A 930 1.41 15.11 -29.03
CA VAL A 930 2.23 16.05 -28.26
C VAL A 930 2.21 17.44 -28.88
N VAL A 931 2.45 17.58 -30.19
CA VAL A 931 2.49 18.89 -30.83
C VAL A 931 1.13 19.59 -30.82
N ALA A 932 0.03 18.84 -30.97
CA ALA A 932 -1.33 19.37 -30.85
C ALA A 932 -1.62 19.90 -29.44
N ALA A 933 -1.25 19.13 -28.41
CA ALA A 933 -1.42 19.52 -27.03
C ALA A 933 -0.55 20.73 -26.65
N ALA A 934 0.71 20.76 -27.10
CA ALA A 934 1.64 21.86 -26.85
C ALA A 934 1.17 23.18 -27.49
N TYR A 935 0.69 23.14 -28.74
CA TYR A 935 0.10 24.32 -29.38
C TYR A 935 -1.15 24.78 -28.61
N THR A 936 -2.02 23.86 -28.21
CA THR A 936 -3.22 24.19 -27.43
C THR A 936 -2.88 24.83 -26.08
N ARG A 937 -1.85 24.33 -25.38
CA ARG A 937 -1.35 24.91 -24.13
C ARG A 937 -0.86 26.34 -24.31
N ALA A 938 -0.16 26.62 -25.40
CA ALA A 938 0.30 27.97 -25.74
C ALA A 938 -0.86 28.91 -26.11
N LEU A 939 -1.86 28.40 -26.83
CA LEU A 939 -3.06 29.16 -27.19
C LEU A 939 -3.89 29.56 -25.96
N ILE A 940 -4.03 28.67 -24.98
CA ILE A 940 -4.75 28.99 -23.74
C ILE A 940 -3.92 29.92 -22.85
N GLU A 941 -2.58 29.85 -22.91
CA GLU A 941 -1.69 30.75 -22.17
C GLU A 941 -1.82 32.21 -22.62
N SER A 942 -2.04 32.44 -23.92
CA SER A 942 -2.16 33.78 -24.51
C SER A 942 -3.52 34.43 -24.25
N MET A 943 -4.54 33.62 -23.92
CA MET A 943 -5.88 34.12 -23.62
C MET A 943 -5.89 35.06 -22.39
N PRO A 944 -6.63 36.18 -22.46
CA PRO A 944 -6.62 37.23 -21.44
C PRO A 944 -7.18 36.82 -20.07
#